data_AF-A0A0S4M3B6-F1
#
_entry.id   AF-A0A0S4M3B6-F1
#
_cell.length_a   1.000
_cell.length_b   1.000
_cell.length_c   1.000
_cell.angle_alpha   90.00
_cell.angle_beta   90.00
_cell.angle_gamma   90.00
#
_symmetry.space_group_name_H-M   'P 1'
#
loop_
_entity.id
_entity.type
_entity.pdbx_description
1 polymer ?
#
loop_
_entity_poly.entity_id
_entity_poly.type
_entity_poly.pdbx_seq_one_letter_code
_entity_poly.pdbx_strand_id
1 'polypeptide(L)'
;MYPYCSSNNLNVSDVSKAENISTNTAHGTDGSDQVPCKYSCESKNKDLDYYASVLPEGGSCYDRLDFDTVSTHEKLYQDNNCEEKLVPLSVFELNEVCGSNILETTICSGSEQLTTPSALKRPFVKYEPELELSNKKRIPLVTVTEPTIDIIGNIKQSSLQYSTNKQLKNCKKLEGYVTPKELRLRSYHRNNMCHAEFNASIYKDAMKKIDIDSKGLLNDIVLEEVRNTIKNRDPMKLRIDLSATYSNVRRYILEIFSPCINDIIHTSDILITPGMSISDLMFSCTTNDVFFDKLRENCEKILKNEREISNSSLSRLFQSYINFCSDNKKGRISSQKNKFLPILRDLIIGTISDLPNRIISEIKKFDPSEIINSLFLDSHGVFISKSLIRNLVSFFNSSKDEFVLNVDGDNNLNLLNKLLGRIGNLVRTFCIFHEEVLLPNEPMVEWISKYLLSDMYGISASFHKKLKLTTVDIPESQDDVSFEPEHKKHVSPINTVEEKFGLSEVDTIVYNVINTKIDIGYNSDQDEIKLLKKDETKLEEHTKSIRFNLRPYNRSNLNSAEFTSNIYEDAIKKIDVDSNALFKDVVLEEIKSSIVGKGFMKSSINLSLTYSNIIKYILDKISPYISYIITTSDVIINTNMSVSDIKYSCISNEIFFKELSYNCIKIADEIKLIPDNTFSNIIQSHVSFGSDGRFNIRHKKNKFCSKIKLLIIDTINNLPSNIINEIKKFKPHEIVKGTFSCIHGVSISKNLMRNLNLFFNYSKISNDRLSLDLLKNLFIKVYNQVKTSFIFHEGNIFFPDEPTAETLSRYLLSDMYGIPAKFHKKLKISPESSEKTHEFIDSINLEKDNMVNEHMNIESKLLKKSILAPQKKSKWEPALITSLNIYELALSMIKIDKGDFESSFIDKVRHTFLIKEHLSKKGEINIDFSITYARVKNYILETFYPFLKKIEEETKIKINIYPSITLDELQYSYISNEKFFSKLREFCNKVTKNIENCATNRIIDLMQCVLRLNDGFKKKIVLKKRRRVAFHKDMVKLLTRNISIVPEVIISSIKSLPRPKIVEEYLSPFHGIYIDNSSLLKLKSAFDFTQKKIICDPVLAGLVDRISLNIIDKFGDGKNACISLYLYKIINSYTVCGELSTYNYIRKLVRDELPIIKDKTLNDPIMIMHNDKIEAANQRMISEIFDKIESDLIGISIKSYRELCIKTYKSKLNTVILKKLFLL
;
A
#
# COMPACT_ATOMS: atom_id res chain seq x y z
N MET A 1 -10.17 -18.62 2.59
CA MET A 1 -10.95 -19.49 3.49
C MET A 1 -11.44 -18.61 4.64
N TYR A 2 -12.74 -18.32 4.71
CA TYR A 2 -13.29 -17.37 5.69
C TYR A 2 -13.66 -18.07 7.01
N PRO A 3 -13.48 -17.43 8.19
CA PRO A 3 -13.96 -17.94 9.47
C PRO A 3 -15.48 -17.73 9.62
N TYR A 4 -16.11 -18.59 10.42
CA TYR A 4 -17.51 -18.46 10.84
C TYR A 4 -17.64 -17.41 11.96
N CYS A 5 -18.77 -16.70 11.99
CA CYS A 5 -19.21 -15.91 13.15
C CYS A 5 -20.37 -16.64 13.84
N SER A 6 -20.24 -16.95 15.13
CA SER A 6 -21.32 -17.46 15.98
C SER A 6 -22.06 -16.30 16.64
N SER A 7 -23.36 -16.19 16.43
CA SER A 7 -24.23 -15.20 17.08
C SER A 7 -24.87 -15.77 18.34
N ASN A 8 -24.55 -15.20 19.50
CA ASN A 8 -25.31 -15.45 20.73
C ASN A 8 -26.29 -14.29 20.95
N ASN A 9 -27.59 -14.56 20.85
CA ASN A 9 -28.64 -13.68 21.35
C ASN A 9 -29.06 -14.17 22.74
N LEU A 10 -28.98 -13.30 23.75
CA LEU A 10 -29.78 -13.41 24.97
C LEU A 10 -30.26 -12.00 25.32
N ASN A 11 -31.58 -11.83 25.42
CA ASN A 11 -32.17 -10.61 25.96
C ASN A 11 -32.10 -10.64 27.49
N VAL A 12 -32.04 -9.44 28.08
CA VAL A 12 -32.28 -9.24 29.53
C VAL A 12 -33.78 -9.16 29.76
N SER A 13 -34.23 -9.66 30.91
CA SER A 13 -35.54 -9.35 31.51
C SER A 13 -35.37 -9.21 33.03
N ASP A 14 -36.11 -8.28 33.64
CA ASP A 14 -35.70 -7.63 34.88
C ASP A 14 -36.14 -8.28 36.20
N VAL A 15 -35.29 -8.06 37.22
CA VAL A 15 -35.59 -7.72 38.62
C VAL A 15 -36.74 -8.45 39.35
N SER A 16 -36.39 -9.17 40.43
CA SER A 16 -36.98 -8.94 41.77
C SER A 16 -36.16 -9.54 42.93
N LYS A 17 -36.47 -9.09 44.15
CA LYS A 17 -35.87 -9.47 45.45
C LYS A 17 -36.30 -10.91 45.84
N ALA A 18 -35.71 -11.65 46.79
CA ALA A 18 -35.15 -11.23 48.07
C ALA A 18 -34.24 -12.29 48.79
N GLU A 19 -33.53 -11.81 49.82
CA GLU A 19 -33.14 -12.49 51.10
C GLU A 19 -32.39 -13.84 51.18
N ASN A 20 -31.09 -13.72 51.55
CA ASN A 20 -30.45 -14.25 52.77
C ASN A 20 -30.09 -15.75 52.98
N ILE A 21 -29.00 -15.94 53.76
CA ILE A 21 -28.51 -17.14 54.49
C ILE A 21 -27.94 -18.30 53.62
N SER A 22 -26.85 -19.02 53.99
CA SER A 22 -25.59 -18.65 54.67
C SER A 22 -24.50 -19.74 54.45
N THR A 23 -23.25 -19.42 54.77
CA THR A 23 -22.17 -20.33 55.28
C THR A 23 -21.78 -21.64 54.55
N ASN A 24 -20.51 -21.64 54.13
CA ASN A 24 -19.47 -22.65 54.41
C ASN A 24 -19.36 -23.97 53.61
N THR A 25 -18.12 -24.22 53.20
CA THR A 25 -17.52 -25.44 52.63
C THR A 25 -17.20 -26.52 53.67
N ALA A 26 -17.32 -27.81 53.32
CA ALA A 26 -16.50 -28.89 53.87
C ALA A 26 -16.45 -30.17 52.99
N HIS A 27 -15.42 -30.99 53.23
CA HIS A 27 -14.92 -32.20 52.53
C HIS A 27 -15.80 -33.47 52.46
N GLY A 28 -15.35 -34.46 51.66
CA GLY A 28 -15.76 -35.90 51.65
C GLY A 28 -16.01 -36.40 50.21
N THR A 29 -15.13 -37.03 49.40
CA THR A 29 -14.19 -38.19 49.51
C THR A 29 -14.82 -39.57 49.75
N ASP A 30 -14.62 -40.45 48.74
CA ASP A 30 -14.72 -41.92 48.68
C ASP A 30 -16.10 -42.59 48.94
N GLY A 31 -16.46 -43.73 48.32
CA GLY A 31 -15.82 -44.55 47.27
C GLY A 31 -16.53 -45.91 47.09
N SER A 32 -16.27 -46.63 45.97
CA SER A 32 -16.63 -48.05 45.66
C SER A 32 -18.15 -48.46 45.71
N ASP A 33 -18.65 -49.58 45.14
CA ASP A 33 -18.25 -50.44 44.01
C ASP A 33 -19.46 -51.22 43.38
N GLN A 34 -19.33 -51.63 42.11
CA GLN A 34 -19.82 -52.88 41.44
C GLN A 34 -21.21 -53.54 41.80
N VAL A 35 -22.19 -53.70 40.85
CA VAL A 35 -22.42 -54.85 39.89
C VAL A 35 -23.57 -55.82 40.32
N PRO A 36 -24.35 -56.53 39.44
CA PRO A 36 -24.88 -56.26 38.07
C PRO A 36 -26.38 -56.68 37.83
N CYS A 37 -26.90 -56.52 36.60
CA CYS A 37 -27.73 -57.49 35.80
C CYS A 37 -28.26 -56.77 34.53
N LYS A 38 -28.18 -57.24 33.27
CA LYS A 38 -28.23 -58.56 32.59
C LYS A 38 -29.66 -59.04 32.24
N TYR A 39 -30.00 -58.95 30.95
CA TYR A 39 -30.97 -59.80 30.24
C TYR A 39 -30.49 -60.03 28.79
N SER A 40 -30.86 -61.17 28.19
CA SER A 40 -30.48 -61.67 26.84
C SER A 40 -31.70 -61.62 25.88
N CYS A 41 -31.74 -62.10 24.62
CA CYS A 41 -30.92 -62.98 23.75
C CYS A 41 -31.20 -62.60 22.26
N GLU A 42 -30.78 -63.25 21.15
CA GLU A 42 -30.02 -64.50 20.88
C GLU A 42 -29.01 -64.29 19.70
N SER A 43 -29.30 -64.76 18.48
CA SER A 43 -28.42 -64.76 17.28
C SER A 43 -29.27 -64.65 15.98
N LYS A 44 -28.76 -64.66 14.73
CA LYS A 44 -27.95 -65.67 14.03
C LYS A 44 -27.03 -65.09 12.93
N ASN A 45 -26.02 -65.88 12.57
CA ASN A 45 -24.95 -65.57 11.60
C ASN A 45 -25.43 -65.54 10.13
N LYS A 46 -24.64 -64.88 9.27
CA LYS A 46 -23.90 -65.58 8.21
C LYS A 46 -22.71 -64.79 7.65
N ASP A 47 -21.82 -65.52 7.01
CA ASP A 47 -20.44 -65.16 6.67
C ASP A 47 -20.33 -64.46 5.30
N LEU A 48 -19.19 -63.79 5.06
CA LEU A 48 -18.76 -63.39 3.71
C LEU A 48 -17.22 -63.38 3.63
N ASP A 49 -16.68 -63.94 2.56
CA ASP A 49 -15.27 -64.32 2.44
C ASP A 49 -14.52 -63.51 1.34
N TYR A 50 -13.21 -63.68 1.24
CA TYR A 50 -12.35 -63.08 0.20
C TYR A 50 -12.64 -63.65 -1.21
N TYR A 51 -12.49 -62.83 -2.27
CA TYR A 51 -11.36 -62.94 -3.22
C TYR A 51 -11.33 -61.80 -4.26
N ALA A 52 -10.41 -61.88 -5.24
CA ALA A 52 -9.77 -60.74 -5.89
C ALA A 52 -10.20 -60.41 -7.34
N SER A 53 -9.93 -59.16 -7.72
CA SER A 53 -9.44 -58.68 -9.05
C SER A 53 -10.09 -59.12 -10.37
N VAL A 54 -10.34 -58.14 -11.25
CA VAL A 54 -9.81 -58.09 -12.63
C VAL A 54 -9.79 -56.63 -13.13
N LEU A 55 -8.88 -56.32 -14.06
CA LEU A 55 -8.74 -55.07 -14.83
C LEU A 55 -8.87 -55.43 -16.33
N PRO A 56 -9.35 -54.54 -17.21
CA PRO A 56 -8.39 -53.71 -17.96
C PRO A 56 -8.90 -52.34 -18.47
N GLU A 57 -7.93 -51.53 -18.93
CA GLU A 57 -8.03 -50.53 -20.03
C GLU A 57 -9.09 -49.40 -19.96
N GLY A 58 -8.94 -48.27 -20.65
CA GLY A 58 -7.83 -47.78 -21.47
C GLY A 58 -8.29 -46.51 -22.22
N GLY A 59 -7.47 -45.46 -22.27
CA GLY A 59 -7.86 -44.21 -22.95
C GLY A 59 -7.07 -42.98 -22.53
N SER A 60 -6.11 -42.59 -23.36
CA SER A 60 -5.45 -41.28 -23.29
C SER A 60 -6.14 -40.30 -24.25
N CYS A 61 -6.46 -39.09 -23.79
CA CYS A 61 -6.69 -37.95 -24.69
C CYS A 61 -5.76 -36.80 -24.29
N TYR A 62 -4.82 -36.50 -25.18
CA TYR A 62 -4.38 -35.12 -25.38
C TYR A 62 -5.43 -34.36 -26.22
N ASP A 63 -5.15 -33.09 -26.44
CA ASP A 63 -5.82 -32.10 -27.30
C ASP A 63 -6.75 -31.13 -26.57
N ARG A 64 -6.54 -29.81 -26.61
CA ARG A 64 -6.18 -28.86 -27.71
C ARG A 64 -7.42 -28.48 -28.51
N LEU A 65 -7.96 -27.31 -28.20
CA LEU A 65 -8.90 -26.57 -29.03
C LEU A 65 -8.40 -25.13 -29.13
N ASP A 66 -8.24 -24.67 -30.37
CA ASP A 66 -7.89 -23.30 -30.74
C ASP A 66 -9.15 -22.41 -30.83
N PHE A 67 -8.96 -21.17 -31.29
CA PHE A 67 -9.93 -20.07 -31.22
C PHE A 67 -11.02 -20.04 -32.31
N ASP A 68 -11.94 -19.08 -32.10
CA ASP A 68 -12.58 -18.19 -33.09
C ASP A 68 -14.03 -18.41 -33.57
N THR A 69 -14.58 -17.27 -34.03
CA THR A 69 -15.98 -16.96 -34.40
C THR A 69 -16.94 -16.82 -33.19
N VAL A 70 -17.88 -15.86 -33.13
CA VAL A 70 -18.40 -14.88 -34.12
C VAL A 70 -18.32 -13.43 -33.56
N SER A 71 -18.33 -12.42 -34.43
CA SER A 71 -18.20 -10.98 -34.11
C SER A 71 -19.36 -10.11 -34.64
N THR A 72 -19.52 -8.89 -34.07
CA THR A 72 -20.40 -7.78 -34.53
C THR A 72 -21.92 -8.06 -34.48
N HIS A 73 -22.88 -7.12 -34.51
CA HIS A 73 -23.01 -5.64 -34.55
C HIS A 73 -24.09 -5.24 -33.49
N GLU A 74 -24.60 -4.03 -33.23
CA GLU A 74 -24.17 -2.62 -33.22
C GLU A 74 -25.47 -1.75 -33.07
N LYS A 75 -25.52 -0.79 -32.12
CA LYS A 75 -26.36 0.44 -32.06
C LYS A 75 -27.91 0.42 -31.94
N LEU A 76 -28.40 1.52 -31.32
CA LEU A 76 -29.77 2.09 -31.27
C LEU A 76 -30.82 1.26 -30.49
N TYR A 77 -31.91 1.82 -29.92
CA TYR A 77 -32.63 3.09 -30.18
C TYR A 77 -32.82 4.02 -28.96
N GLN A 78 -33.30 5.23 -29.25
CA GLN A 78 -34.00 6.13 -28.32
C GLN A 78 -35.48 6.28 -28.72
N ASP A 79 -36.27 6.75 -27.76
CA ASP A 79 -37.61 7.36 -27.86
C ASP A 79 -38.79 6.53 -28.42
N ASN A 80 -39.93 6.62 -27.71
CA ASN A 80 -41.23 6.95 -28.30
C ASN A 80 -42.24 7.30 -27.18
N ASN A 81 -42.85 8.49 -27.30
CA ASN A 81 -44.12 8.80 -26.65
C ASN A 81 -45.25 8.48 -27.63
N CYS A 82 -46.33 7.85 -27.16
CA CYS A 82 -47.64 7.89 -27.81
C CYS A 82 -48.73 7.74 -26.74
N GLU A 83 -49.62 8.72 -26.64
CA GLU A 83 -50.94 8.54 -26.04
C GLU A 83 -51.94 8.10 -27.13
N GLU A 84 -52.92 7.27 -26.79
CA GLU A 84 -54.37 7.40 -27.09
C GLU A 84 -55.09 6.14 -26.50
N LYS A 85 -56.13 6.26 -25.64
CA LYS A 85 -57.56 6.61 -25.89
C LYS A 85 -58.31 5.49 -26.65
N LEU A 86 -59.51 4.99 -26.30
CA LEU A 86 -60.59 5.29 -25.31
C LEU A 86 -61.32 3.92 -24.98
N VAL A 87 -61.83 3.56 -23.78
CA VAL A 87 -63.09 3.98 -23.05
C VAL A 87 -64.39 3.46 -23.75
N PRO A 88 -65.60 3.21 -23.11
CA PRO A 88 -66.12 3.43 -21.74
C PRO A 88 -66.88 2.24 -21.06
N LEU A 89 -67.58 2.56 -19.94
CA LEU A 89 -68.82 1.98 -19.31
C LEU A 89 -68.60 1.19 -18.01
N SER A 90 -69.33 1.40 -16.90
CA SER A 90 -70.35 2.44 -16.52
C SER A 90 -70.70 2.30 -15.01
N VAL A 91 -71.40 3.20 -14.29
CA VAL A 91 -72.07 4.48 -14.66
C VAL A 91 -71.39 5.68 -13.93
N PHE A 92 -71.92 6.56 -13.05
CA PHE A 92 -73.25 6.83 -12.42
C PHE A 92 -73.40 8.37 -12.15
N GLU A 93 -74.27 8.79 -11.22
CA GLU A 93 -74.91 10.13 -11.16
C GLU A 93 -74.31 11.09 -10.10
N LEU A 94 -74.00 12.35 -10.48
CA LEU A 94 -74.70 13.64 -10.21
C LEU A 94 -74.42 14.26 -8.80
N ASN A 95 -74.31 15.59 -8.59
CA ASN A 95 -74.69 16.79 -9.38
C ASN A 95 -73.71 17.99 -9.17
N GLU A 96 -73.68 18.93 -10.13
CA GLU A 96 -73.45 20.42 -10.13
C GLU A 96 -72.56 21.13 -9.04
N VAL A 97 -71.85 22.25 -9.28
CA VAL A 97 -72.31 23.58 -9.77
C VAL A 97 -71.17 24.46 -10.38
N CYS A 98 -71.50 25.20 -11.46
CA CYS A 98 -70.94 26.44 -12.09
C CYS A 98 -69.46 26.90 -11.98
N GLY A 99 -68.92 27.50 -13.08
CA GLY A 99 -67.57 28.12 -13.07
C GLY A 99 -67.08 29.08 -14.18
N SER A 100 -67.78 29.33 -15.31
CA SER A 100 -67.42 30.26 -16.44
C SER A 100 -66.11 29.98 -17.23
N ASN A 101 -66.14 29.76 -18.56
CA ASN A 101 -66.10 30.72 -19.71
C ASN A 101 -64.71 31.40 -19.90
N ILE A 102 -64.15 31.68 -21.09
CA ILE A 102 -64.72 32.12 -22.40
C ILE A 102 -63.95 31.50 -23.61
N LEU A 103 -64.58 31.57 -24.79
CA LEU A 103 -64.15 31.45 -26.20
C LEU A 103 -62.82 32.23 -26.56
N GLU A 104 -62.23 32.23 -27.78
CA GLU A 104 -62.68 31.79 -29.11
C GLU A 104 -61.54 31.41 -30.10
N THR A 105 -61.96 30.75 -31.19
CA THR A 105 -61.35 30.47 -32.51
C THR A 105 -60.66 31.69 -33.19
N THR A 106 -59.91 31.59 -34.31
CA THR A 106 -60.47 31.61 -35.69
C THR A 106 -59.38 31.58 -36.82
N ILE A 107 -59.45 30.63 -37.78
CA ILE A 107 -59.04 30.64 -39.24
C ILE A 107 -57.55 30.95 -39.64
N CYS A 108 -56.81 30.08 -40.38
CA CYS A 108 -56.74 29.79 -41.86
C CYS A 108 -56.06 30.89 -42.72
N SER A 109 -55.41 30.68 -43.90
CA SER A 109 -55.10 29.56 -44.83
C SER A 109 -53.79 29.88 -45.63
N GLY A 110 -52.97 28.95 -46.17
CA GLY A 110 -53.02 28.34 -47.53
C GLY A 110 -52.67 29.30 -48.71
N SER A 111 -51.89 29.00 -49.77
CA SER A 111 -50.88 27.94 -50.12
C SER A 111 -49.94 28.50 -51.27
N GLU A 112 -49.42 27.92 -52.38
CA GLU A 112 -49.51 26.63 -53.13
C GLU A 112 -48.40 26.51 -54.26
N GLN A 113 -47.72 25.35 -54.41
CA GLN A 113 -47.06 24.74 -55.63
C GLN A 113 -45.99 25.45 -56.53
N LEU A 114 -45.16 24.77 -57.38
CA LEU A 114 -44.96 23.32 -57.74
C LEU A 114 -43.44 22.89 -57.68
N THR A 115 -42.63 22.29 -58.60
CA THR A 115 -42.69 21.79 -60.01
C THR A 115 -41.55 20.72 -60.27
N THR A 116 -41.57 19.94 -61.39
CA THR A 116 -40.58 18.87 -61.80
C THR A 116 -40.47 18.77 -63.37
N PRO A 117 -39.87 17.78 -64.11
CA PRO A 117 -39.08 16.54 -63.80
C PRO A 117 -37.89 16.13 -64.78
N SER A 118 -37.32 14.92 -64.59
CA SER A 118 -36.73 13.96 -65.61
C SER A 118 -35.31 14.13 -66.22
N ALA A 119 -34.59 13.11 -66.80
CA ALA A 119 -34.46 11.65 -66.52
C ALA A 119 -33.34 10.89 -67.34
N LEU A 120 -32.71 9.85 -66.74
CA LEU A 120 -32.24 8.53 -67.30
C LEU A 120 -31.40 8.34 -68.60
N LYS A 121 -30.14 7.79 -68.51
CA LYS A 121 -29.70 6.40 -68.94
C LYS A 121 -28.17 6.10 -68.92
N ARG A 122 -27.83 4.81 -69.17
CA ARG A 122 -26.52 4.06 -69.19
C ARG A 122 -26.09 3.74 -70.67
N PRO A 123 -24.87 3.25 -71.06
CA PRO A 123 -24.17 2.03 -70.54
C PRO A 123 -22.60 2.03 -70.51
N PHE A 124 -21.91 1.01 -71.09
CA PHE A 124 -20.75 0.28 -70.53
C PHE A 124 -19.59 0.01 -71.56
N VAL A 125 -18.41 -0.44 -71.05
CA VAL A 125 -17.38 -1.37 -71.67
C VAL A 125 -16.07 -0.86 -72.36
N LYS A 126 -14.93 -1.23 -71.72
CA LYS A 126 -13.57 -1.70 -72.18
C LYS A 126 -12.48 -0.86 -72.91
N TYR A 127 -11.23 -1.19 -72.49
CA TYR A 127 -9.91 -1.36 -73.18
C TYR A 127 -8.81 -0.26 -73.16
N GLU A 128 -7.61 -0.76 -72.82
CA GLU A 128 -6.19 -0.32 -73.03
C GLU A 128 -5.71 -0.64 -74.48
N PRO A 129 -4.41 -0.51 -74.95
CA PRO A 129 -3.11 -0.40 -74.24
C PRO A 129 -2.00 0.52 -74.89
N GLU A 130 -0.74 0.39 -74.40
CA GLU A 130 0.57 0.48 -75.17
C GLU A 130 1.04 1.85 -75.78
N LEU A 131 2.29 2.19 -76.22
CA LEU A 131 3.70 1.69 -76.36
C LEU A 131 4.60 2.98 -76.60
N GLU A 132 5.94 3.12 -76.50
CA GLU A 132 7.09 2.44 -75.84
C GLU A 132 8.40 3.31 -75.91
N LEU A 133 9.46 2.90 -75.16
CA LEU A 133 10.91 2.88 -75.52
C LEU A 133 11.84 4.14 -75.52
N SER A 134 13.09 3.86 -75.06
CA SER A 134 14.39 4.37 -75.58
C SER A 134 15.02 5.66 -74.99
N ASN A 135 16.35 5.83 -74.81
CA ASN A 135 17.49 4.88 -74.76
C ASN A 135 18.83 5.56 -74.32
N LYS A 136 19.88 4.75 -74.02
CA LYS A 136 21.35 5.09 -73.99
C LYS A 136 21.87 6.07 -72.89
N LYS A 137 23.18 6.16 -72.55
CA LYS A 137 24.31 5.19 -72.32
C LYS A 137 25.64 5.96 -72.08
N ARG A 138 26.47 5.60 -71.07
CA ARG A 138 27.97 5.41 -71.13
C ARG A 138 28.64 5.11 -69.77
N ILE A 139 29.91 4.66 -69.84
CA ILE A 139 30.88 4.16 -68.80
C ILE A 139 32.32 4.54 -69.29
N PRO A 140 33.52 4.21 -68.70
CA PRO A 140 33.97 3.15 -67.75
C PRO A 140 34.70 3.71 -66.46
N LEU A 141 35.87 3.35 -65.86
CA LEU A 141 37.02 2.44 -66.15
C LEU A 141 38.07 2.24 -64.97
N VAL A 142 38.27 1.02 -64.42
CA VAL A 142 39.53 0.49 -63.74
C VAL A 142 39.96 1.22 -62.41
N THR A 143 40.83 0.80 -61.47
CA THR A 143 41.78 -0.33 -61.14
C THR A 143 41.21 -1.32 -60.08
N VAL A 144 41.84 -2.36 -59.46
CA VAL A 144 43.23 -2.93 -59.32
C VAL A 144 44.11 -2.22 -58.21
N THR A 145 44.94 -2.83 -57.33
CA THR A 145 45.71 -4.12 -57.27
C THR A 145 45.81 -4.73 -55.84
N GLU A 146 46.07 -6.06 -55.74
CA GLU A 146 46.61 -6.84 -54.58
C GLU A 146 48.19 -6.83 -54.57
N PRO A 147 49.02 -7.55 -53.72
CA PRO A 147 48.88 -8.72 -52.79
C PRO A 147 49.43 -8.44 -51.34
N THR A 148 49.94 -9.32 -50.44
CA THR A 148 50.47 -10.73 -50.29
C THR A 148 50.26 -11.17 -48.78
N ILE A 149 50.33 -12.40 -48.21
CA ILE A 149 51.19 -13.63 -48.32
C ILE A 149 52.59 -13.44 -47.66
N ASP A 150 53.25 -14.34 -46.89
CA ASP A 150 53.13 -15.77 -46.50
C ASP A 150 52.73 -15.99 -45.00
N ILE A 151 52.27 -17.14 -44.42
CA ILE A 151 52.58 -18.61 -44.48
C ILE A 151 53.95 -18.92 -43.78
N ILE A 152 54.17 -19.88 -42.85
CA ILE A 152 54.07 -21.36 -42.72
C ILE A 152 54.12 -21.68 -41.19
N GLY A 153 53.60 -22.77 -40.58
CA GLY A 153 52.86 -23.95 -41.04
C GLY A 153 53.36 -25.28 -40.42
N ASN A 154 52.48 -26.30 -40.33
CA ASN A 154 52.70 -27.75 -40.64
C ASN A 154 52.31 -28.82 -39.58
N ILE A 155 52.07 -30.11 -39.91
CA ILE A 155 51.39 -30.88 -41.01
C ILE A 155 51.15 -32.29 -40.39
N LYS A 156 50.01 -32.97 -40.68
CA LYS A 156 49.84 -34.41 -41.10
C LYS A 156 48.43 -34.95 -40.75
N GLN A 157 47.55 -35.29 -41.71
CA GLN A 157 47.57 -36.34 -42.78
C GLN A 157 47.07 -37.71 -42.25
N SER A 158 46.38 -38.58 -43.03
CA SER A 158 46.02 -38.63 -44.47
C SER A 158 44.94 -39.72 -44.71
N SER A 159 44.15 -39.83 -45.80
CA SER A 159 43.76 -38.97 -46.94
C SER A 159 42.69 -39.71 -47.79
N LEU A 160 42.51 -39.39 -49.09
CA LEU A 160 41.64 -40.09 -50.10
C LEU A 160 40.11 -39.97 -49.86
N GLN A 161 39.18 -40.26 -50.80
CA GLN A 161 39.23 -40.83 -52.17
C GLN A 161 38.39 -40.05 -53.23
N TYR A 162 38.81 -40.15 -54.49
CA TYR A 162 38.08 -40.42 -55.76
C TYR A 162 36.52 -40.44 -55.83
N SER A 163 35.83 -40.01 -56.92
CA SER A 163 36.29 -39.45 -58.23
C SER A 163 35.17 -38.82 -59.13
N THR A 164 35.56 -37.84 -59.96
CA THR A 164 35.09 -37.49 -61.35
C THR A 164 33.64 -37.09 -61.73
N ASN A 165 33.53 -35.91 -62.38
CA ASN A 165 32.87 -35.56 -63.68
C ASN A 165 31.42 -36.05 -63.99
N LYS A 166 30.52 -35.31 -64.65
CA LYS A 166 30.58 -34.33 -65.79
C LYS A 166 29.22 -33.53 -65.75
N GLN A 167 29.00 -32.34 -66.31
CA GLN A 167 29.50 -31.71 -67.54
C GLN A 167 29.70 -30.18 -67.40
N LEU A 168 30.44 -29.60 -68.35
CA LEU A 168 30.64 -28.17 -68.55
C LEU A 168 29.71 -27.64 -69.66
N LYS A 169 29.02 -26.49 -69.45
CA LYS A 169 28.59 -25.62 -70.56
C LYS A 169 28.32 -24.17 -70.10
N ASN A 170 28.91 -23.24 -70.85
CA ASN A 170 28.79 -21.77 -70.75
C ASN A 170 27.30 -21.34 -70.68
N CYS A 171 26.89 -20.16 -70.17
CA CYS A 171 27.50 -18.83 -70.30
C CYS A 171 26.64 -17.75 -69.60
N LYS A 172 27.17 -16.51 -69.53
CA LYS A 172 26.48 -15.21 -69.30
C LYS A 172 26.06 -14.84 -67.87
N LYS A 173 26.07 -13.52 -67.64
CA LYS A 173 25.60 -12.84 -66.42
C LYS A 173 24.12 -13.05 -66.17
N LEU A 174 23.79 -13.34 -64.92
CA LEU A 174 22.73 -12.67 -64.16
C LEU A 174 23.50 -11.81 -63.10
N GLU A 175 23.24 -10.54 -62.82
CA GLU A 175 22.17 -9.61 -63.29
C GLU A 175 20.74 -10.13 -63.12
N GLY A 176 20.58 -11.04 -62.16
CA GLY A 176 19.40 -11.08 -61.33
C GLY A 176 19.71 -10.25 -60.09
N TYR A 177 19.17 -9.03 -60.00
CA TYR A 177 18.84 -8.53 -58.67
C TYR A 177 17.88 -9.57 -58.09
N VAL A 178 18.30 -10.28 -57.04
CA VAL A 178 17.34 -10.95 -56.16
C VAL A 178 16.59 -9.82 -55.47
N THR A 179 15.51 -9.36 -56.11
CA THR A 179 14.52 -8.51 -55.45
C THR A 179 14.15 -9.22 -54.16
N PRO A 180 14.45 -8.66 -52.98
CA PRO A 180 14.17 -9.35 -51.73
C PRO A 180 12.68 -9.67 -51.73
N LYS A 181 12.32 -10.95 -51.53
CA LYS A 181 10.92 -11.39 -51.44
C LYS A 181 10.20 -10.37 -50.57
N GLU A 182 9.16 -9.71 -51.06
CA GLU A 182 8.46 -8.70 -50.26
C GLU A 182 7.97 -9.36 -48.96
N LEU A 183 8.61 -9.01 -47.83
CA LEU A 183 8.33 -9.65 -46.56
C LEU A 183 6.97 -9.17 -46.05
N ARG A 184 5.95 -9.96 -46.38
CA ARG A 184 4.58 -9.73 -45.96
C ARG A 184 4.46 -10.03 -44.47
N LEU A 185 4.59 -8.97 -43.67
CA LEU A 185 4.15 -8.93 -42.28
C LEU A 185 2.77 -9.58 -42.14
N ARG A 186 2.57 -10.35 -41.07
CA ARG A 186 1.26 -10.88 -40.72
C ARG A 186 0.32 -9.72 -40.38
N SER A 187 -0.98 -9.94 -40.58
CA SER A 187 -2.02 -9.00 -40.13
C SER A 187 -1.84 -8.67 -38.64
N TYR A 188 -1.74 -7.38 -38.30
CA TYR A 188 -1.55 -6.90 -36.94
C TYR A 188 -2.47 -7.58 -35.92
N HIS A 189 -1.86 -8.26 -34.95
CA HIS A 189 -2.49 -8.80 -33.75
C HIS A 189 -1.68 -8.30 -32.55
N ARG A 190 -2.34 -7.67 -31.57
CA ARG A 190 -1.66 -6.90 -30.52
C ARG A 190 -0.80 -7.78 -29.61
N ASN A 191 0.51 -7.57 -29.64
CA ASN A 191 1.46 -8.21 -28.73
C ASN A 191 1.60 -7.40 -27.44
N ASN A 192 1.59 -8.07 -26.28
CA ASN A 192 1.81 -7.39 -25.00
C ASN A 192 3.30 -7.28 -24.66
N MET A 193 4.00 -6.33 -25.30
CA MET A 193 5.45 -6.06 -25.15
C MET A 193 5.96 -5.89 -23.69
N CYS A 194 5.07 -5.78 -22.70
CA CYS A 194 5.39 -5.57 -21.29
C CYS A 194 5.72 -6.85 -20.46
N HIS A 195 5.76 -8.05 -21.05
CA HIS A 195 6.11 -9.27 -20.29
C HIS A 195 7.62 -9.42 -20.06
N ALA A 196 8.00 -9.88 -18.86
CA ALA A 196 9.39 -10.02 -18.45
C ALA A 196 10.20 -11.06 -19.27
N GLU A 197 9.54 -11.98 -19.97
CA GLU A 197 10.19 -12.98 -20.83
C GLU A 197 10.81 -12.37 -22.09
N PHE A 198 10.33 -11.22 -22.57
CA PHE A 198 10.92 -10.53 -23.73
C PHE A 198 12.29 -9.90 -23.43
N ASN A 199 12.64 -9.76 -22.14
CA ASN A 199 13.98 -9.35 -21.69
C ASN A 199 14.91 -10.55 -21.42
N ALA A 200 14.52 -11.79 -21.75
CA ALA A 200 15.39 -12.96 -21.66
C ALA A 200 16.44 -12.95 -22.78
N SER A 201 17.72 -13.10 -22.41
CA SER A 201 18.87 -13.16 -23.30
C SER A 201 19.41 -14.57 -23.45
N ILE A 202 20.17 -14.81 -24.53
CA ILE A 202 20.85 -16.08 -24.80
C ILE A 202 21.69 -16.59 -23.61
N TYR A 203 22.33 -15.68 -22.86
CA TYR A 203 23.09 -16.05 -21.66
C TYR A 203 22.18 -16.58 -20.53
N LYS A 204 20.99 -16.00 -20.34
CA LYS A 204 20.00 -16.51 -19.37
C LYS A 204 19.35 -17.81 -19.85
N ASP A 205 19.12 -17.94 -21.16
CA ASP A 205 18.56 -19.16 -21.75
C ASP A 205 19.57 -20.33 -21.70
N ALA A 206 20.87 -20.05 -21.85
CA ALA A 206 21.94 -21.01 -21.61
C ALA A 206 21.95 -21.48 -20.15
N MET A 207 21.85 -20.55 -19.18
CA MET A 207 21.77 -20.88 -17.75
C MET A 207 20.57 -21.76 -17.36
N LYS A 208 19.44 -21.68 -18.08
CA LYS A 208 18.29 -22.60 -17.89
C LYS A 208 18.61 -24.05 -18.28
N LYS A 209 19.66 -24.27 -19.09
CA LYS A 209 20.04 -25.57 -19.66
C LYS A 209 21.30 -26.18 -19.05
N ILE A 210 22.27 -25.36 -18.58
CA ILE A 210 23.57 -25.79 -18.02
C ILE A 210 23.46 -27.11 -17.25
N ASP A 211 24.28 -28.09 -17.64
CA ASP A 211 24.44 -29.30 -16.84
C ASP A 211 25.10 -28.96 -15.49
N ILE A 212 24.40 -29.33 -14.43
CA ILE A 212 24.81 -29.09 -13.04
C ILE A 212 25.77 -30.18 -12.57
N ASP A 213 25.64 -31.42 -13.06
CA ASP A 213 26.37 -32.58 -12.58
C ASP A 213 26.92 -33.42 -13.74
N SER A 214 27.60 -32.74 -14.68
CA SER A 214 28.20 -33.34 -15.88
C SER A 214 29.31 -34.37 -15.61
N LYS A 215 29.71 -34.54 -14.35
CA LYS A 215 30.63 -35.60 -13.87
C LYS A 215 29.92 -36.71 -13.08
N GLY A 216 28.60 -36.62 -12.89
CA GLY A 216 27.79 -37.58 -12.13
C GLY A 216 28.11 -37.67 -10.63
N LEU A 217 28.83 -36.71 -10.06
CA LEU A 217 29.38 -36.81 -8.70
C LEU A 217 28.27 -36.81 -7.63
N LEU A 218 27.24 -35.99 -7.80
CA LEU A 218 26.10 -36.02 -6.87
C LEU A 218 25.21 -37.24 -7.15
N ASN A 219 25.02 -37.60 -8.42
CA ASN A 219 24.29 -38.82 -8.80
C ASN A 219 24.89 -40.08 -8.17
N ASP A 220 26.20 -40.28 -8.31
CA ASP A 220 26.88 -41.52 -7.93
C ASP A 220 26.95 -41.69 -6.41
N ILE A 221 27.21 -40.62 -5.65
CA ILE A 221 27.19 -40.66 -4.18
C ILE A 221 25.76 -40.88 -3.65
N VAL A 222 24.75 -40.29 -4.29
CA VAL A 222 23.34 -40.58 -3.98
C VAL A 222 22.98 -42.03 -4.31
N LEU A 223 23.53 -42.58 -5.40
CA LEU A 223 23.30 -43.95 -5.84
C LEU A 223 23.99 -44.98 -4.94
N GLU A 224 25.17 -44.66 -4.41
CA GLU A 224 25.86 -45.47 -3.39
C GLU A 224 25.07 -45.53 -2.07
N GLU A 225 24.60 -44.39 -1.54
CA GLU A 225 23.75 -44.35 -0.34
C GLU A 225 22.42 -45.10 -0.57
N VAL A 226 21.83 -45.03 -1.76
CA VAL A 226 20.63 -45.81 -2.13
C VAL A 226 20.92 -47.32 -2.18
N ARG A 227 22.06 -47.76 -2.76
CA ARG A 227 22.51 -49.16 -2.70
C ARG A 227 22.69 -49.63 -1.24
N ASN A 228 23.38 -48.83 -0.43
CA ASN A 228 23.62 -49.07 0.99
C ASN A 228 22.33 -49.16 1.82
N THR A 229 21.25 -48.50 1.36
CA THR A 229 19.90 -48.57 1.97
C THR A 229 19.11 -49.81 1.53
N ILE A 230 19.33 -50.33 0.32
CA ILE A 230 18.54 -51.43 -0.26
C ILE A 230 19.07 -52.83 0.14
N LYS A 231 20.40 -52.98 0.23
CA LYS A 231 21.22 -54.05 0.86
C LYS A 231 20.92 -55.56 0.67
N ASN A 232 19.75 -55.99 0.21
CA ASN A 232 19.33 -57.41 0.14
C ASN A 232 18.62 -57.76 -1.19
N ARG A 233 18.93 -57.06 -2.29
CA ARG A 233 18.42 -57.38 -3.63
C ARG A 233 19.49 -57.23 -4.70
N ASP A 234 19.33 -58.04 -5.73
CA ASP A 234 20.19 -58.26 -6.91
C ASP A 234 20.73 -56.95 -7.53
N PRO A 235 21.97 -56.89 -8.06
CA PRO A 235 22.64 -55.66 -8.49
C PRO A 235 22.15 -55.16 -9.88
N MET A 236 20.83 -55.06 -10.04
CA MET A 236 20.19 -54.46 -11.20
C MET A 236 20.61 -52.99 -11.39
N LYS A 237 20.49 -52.52 -12.64
CA LYS A 237 20.96 -51.20 -13.11
C LYS A 237 20.03 -50.06 -12.63
N LEU A 238 20.00 -49.84 -11.32
CA LEU A 238 19.26 -48.77 -10.65
C LEU A 238 19.52 -47.43 -11.35
N ARG A 239 18.47 -46.83 -11.92
CA ARG A 239 18.49 -45.44 -12.37
C ARG A 239 17.85 -44.55 -11.30
N ILE A 240 18.49 -43.43 -11.03
CA ILE A 240 18.02 -42.42 -10.09
C ILE A 240 17.60 -41.16 -10.87
N ASP A 241 16.49 -40.57 -10.44
CA ASP A 241 16.01 -39.28 -10.94
C ASP A 241 16.38 -38.19 -9.93
N LEU A 242 17.32 -37.30 -10.30
CA LEU A 242 17.69 -36.07 -9.59
C LEU A 242 17.23 -34.79 -10.32
N SER A 243 16.36 -34.91 -11.34
CA SER A 243 15.98 -33.81 -12.23
C SER A 243 15.40 -32.60 -11.47
N ALA A 244 14.65 -32.83 -10.41
CA ALA A 244 14.09 -31.77 -9.57
C ALA A 244 15.17 -31.06 -8.72
N THR A 245 16.15 -31.79 -8.19
CA THR A 245 17.33 -31.19 -7.53
C THR A 245 18.12 -30.31 -8.50
N TYR A 246 18.46 -30.81 -9.70
CA TYR A 246 19.21 -30.02 -10.69
C TYR A 246 18.43 -28.80 -11.17
N SER A 247 17.11 -28.93 -11.39
CA SER A 247 16.23 -27.81 -11.76
C SER A 247 16.16 -26.74 -10.66
N ASN A 248 16.14 -27.14 -9.39
CA ASN A 248 16.23 -26.20 -8.27
C ASN A 248 17.58 -25.48 -8.22
N VAL A 249 18.69 -26.17 -8.49
CA VAL A 249 20.02 -25.55 -8.54
C VAL A 249 20.13 -24.56 -9.70
N ARG A 250 19.70 -24.93 -10.92
CA ARG A 250 19.64 -23.99 -12.07
C ARG A 250 18.84 -22.73 -11.73
N ARG A 251 17.65 -22.89 -11.13
CA ARG A 251 16.84 -21.76 -10.68
C ARG A 251 17.55 -20.91 -9.62
N TYR A 252 18.20 -21.52 -8.63
CA TYR A 252 18.94 -20.79 -7.58
C TYR A 252 20.08 -19.95 -8.15
N ILE A 253 20.89 -20.53 -9.04
CA ILE A 253 21.98 -19.81 -9.72
C ILE A 253 21.41 -18.71 -10.62
N LEU A 254 20.33 -18.97 -11.36
CA LEU A 254 19.66 -17.95 -12.18
C LEU A 254 19.05 -16.82 -11.34
N GLU A 255 18.45 -17.10 -10.19
CA GLU A 255 17.91 -16.11 -9.25
C GLU A 255 19.01 -15.16 -8.74
N ILE A 256 20.19 -15.70 -8.41
CA ILE A 256 21.34 -14.93 -7.92
C ILE A 256 21.97 -14.06 -9.03
N PHE A 257 22.15 -14.61 -10.24
CA PHE A 257 22.83 -13.93 -11.34
C PHE A 257 21.92 -13.07 -12.23
N SER A 258 20.59 -13.22 -12.15
CA SER A 258 19.65 -12.45 -12.98
C SER A 258 19.84 -10.92 -12.91
N PRO A 259 20.13 -10.29 -11.74
CA PRO A 259 20.47 -8.87 -11.67
C PRO A 259 21.77 -8.56 -12.43
N CYS A 260 22.89 -9.18 -12.05
CA CYS A 260 24.21 -8.96 -12.66
C CYS A 260 24.17 -9.10 -14.19
N ILE A 261 23.48 -10.13 -14.69
CA ILE A 261 23.37 -10.37 -16.13
C ILE A 261 22.52 -9.31 -16.84
N ASN A 262 21.50 -8.72 -16.21
CA ASN A 262 20.81 -7.56 -16.79
C ASN A 262 21.78 -6.37 -16.92
N ASP A 263 22.49 -6.06 -15.83
CA ASP A 263 23.37 -4.89 -15.74
C ASP A 263 24.53 -4.97 -16.76
N ILE A 264 25.11 -6.15 -16.94
CA ILE A 264 26.14 -6.40 -17.95
C ILE A 264 25.57 -6.23 -19.37
N ILE A 265 24.40 -6.81 -19.67
CA ILE A 265 23.80 -6.79 -21.01
C ILE A 265 23.35 -5.38 -21.43
N HIS A 266 23.00 -4.50 -20.48
CA HIS A 266 22.75 -3.10 -20.79
C HIS A 266 24.00 -2.32 -21.27
N THR A 267 25.21 -2.85 -21.06
CA THR A 267 26.49 -2.22 -21.46
C THR A 267 27.38 -3.08 -22.35
N SER A 268 27.00 -4.33 -22.63
CA SER A 268 27.90 -5.37 -23.18
C SER A 268 27.18 -6.49 -23.94
N ASP A 269 25.98 -6.25 -24.49
CA ASP A 269 25.35 -7.25 -25.36
C ASP A 269 26.10 -7.38 -26.70
N ILE A 270 25.81 -8.44 -27.47
CA ILE A 270 26.40 -8.62 -28.80
C ILE A 270 25.97 -7.50 -29.78
N LEU A 271 26.89 -7.10 -30.66
CA LEU A 271 26.56 -6.26 -31.82
C LEU A 271 26.09 -7.17 -32.97
N ILE A 272 24.81 -7.09 -33.31
CA ILE A 272 24.22 -7.84 -34.43
C ILE A 272 24.32 -6.98 -35.69
N THR A 273 25.15 -7.39 -36.66
CA THR A 273 25.34 -6.67 -37.93
C THR A 273 24.63 -7.38 -39.11
N PRO A 274 24.31 -6.65 -40.20
CA PRO A 274 23.70 -7.26 -41.38
C PRO A 274 24.65 -8.24 -42.06
N GLY A 275 24.10 -9.32 -42.62
CA GLY A 275 24.87 -10.40 -43.25
C GLY A 275 25.44 -11.44 -42.28
N MET A 276 25.27 -11.29 -40.95
CA MET A 276 25.60 -12.35 -40.00
C MET A 276 24.73 -13.60 -40.25
N SER A 277 25.37 -14.76 -40.39
CA SER A 277 24.70 -16.05 -40.35
C SER A 277 24.40 -16.46 -38.89
N ILE A 278 23.61 -17.51 -38.72
CA ILE A 278 23.33 -18.10 -37.40
C ILE A 278 24.63 -18.58 -36.72
N SER A 279 25.63 -19.01 -37.50
CA SER A 279 26.95 -19.39 -37.01
C SER A 279 27.75 -18.19 -36.49
N ASP A 280 27.65 -17.04 -37.16
CA ASP A 280 28.34 -15.79 -36.75
C ASP A 280 27.70 -15.18 -35.51
N LEU A 281 26.36 -15.26 -35.40
CA LEU A 281 25.62 -14.93 -34.19
C LEU A 281 26.08 -15.81 -33.01
N MET A 282 26.14 -17.13 -33.21
CA MET A 282 26.62 -18.07 -32.18
C MET A 282 28.07 -17.79 -31.79
N PHE A 283 28.95 -17.53 -32.76
CA PHE A 283 30.34 -17.17 -32.52
C PHE A 283 30.42 -15.90 -31.65
N SER A 284 29.75 -14.83 -32.05
CA SER A 284 29.68 -13.54 -31.33
C SER A 284 29.15 -13.67 -29.91
N CYS A 285 28.18 -14.57 -29.66
CA CYS A 285 27.70 -14.90 -28.31
C CYS A 285 28.76 -15.61 -27.44
N THR A 286 29.71 -16.32 -28.06
CA THR A 286 30.72 -17.11 -27.36
C THR A 286 32.07 -16.41 -27.23
N THR A 287 32.30 -15.31 -27.94
CA THR A 287 33.52 -14.49 -27.91
C THR A 287 33.27 -13.05 -27.42
N ASN A 288 32.19 -12.83 -26.67
CA ASN A 288 31.91 -11.55 -26.03
C ASN A 288 32.69 -11.44 -24.71
N ASP A 289 34.00 -11.21 -24.83
CA ASP A 289 34.93 -11.20 -23.68
C ASP A 289 34.54 -10.14 -22.64
N VAL A 290 34.03 -8.97 -23.08
CA VAL A 290 33.53 -7.90 -22.19
C VAL A 290 32.35 -8.38 -21.32
N PHE A 291 31.43 -9.19 -21.87
CA PHE A 291 30.39 -9.85 -21.08
C PHE A 291 30.98 -10.88 -20.12
N PHE A 292 31.88 -11.75 -20.60
CA PHE A 292 32.38 -12.86 -19.80
C PHE A 292 33.33 -12.45 -18.66
N ASP A 293 34.12 -11.39 -18.82
CA ASP A 293 34.98 -10.88 -17.74
C ASP A 293 34.18 -10.11 -16.68
N LYS A 294 33.20 -9.30 -17.07
CA LYS A 294 32.23 -8.72 -16.12
C LYS A 294 31.44 -9.82 -15.41
N LEU A 295 31.12 -10.93 -16.07
CA LEU A 295 30.49 -12.09 -15.43
C LEU A 295 31.44 -12.78 -14.45
N ARG A 296 32.72 -12.96 -14.81
CA ARG A 296 33.78 -13.56 -13.97
C ARG A 296 33.97 -12.77 -12.67
N GLU A 297 34.06 -11.44 -12.76
CA GLU A 297 34.17 -10.54 -11.61
C GLU A 297 32.95 -10.67 -10.67
N ASN A 298 31.74 -10.82 -11.23
CA ASN A 298 30.53 -11.06 -10.45
C ASN A 298 30.49 -12.48 -9.85
N CYS A 299 30.98 -13.51 -10.56
CA CYS A 299 31.16 -14.84 -9.99
C CYS A 299 32.05 -14.81 -8.75
N GLU A 300 33.17 -14.09 -8.76
CA GLU A 300 34.04 -13.96 -7.58
C GLU A 300 33.37 -13.25 -6.40
N LYS A 301 32.60 -12.18 -6.66
CA LYS A 301 31.80 -11.48 -5.65
C LYS A 301 30.76 -12.40 -5.02
N ILE A 302 30.06 -13.19 -5.84
CA ILE A 302 29.02 -14.14 -5.40
C ILE A 302 29.64 -15.33 -4.64
N LEU A 303 30.77 -15.87 -5.10
CA LEU A 303 31.46 -16.99 -4.46
C LEU A 303 31.92 -16.69 -3.03
N LYS A 304 32.29 -15.43 -2.73
CA LYS A 304 32.59 -15.01 -1.36
C LYS A 304 31.38 -15.20 -0.45
N ASN A 305 30.19 -14.76 -0.89
CA ASN A 305 28.94 -14.92 -0.15
C ASN A 305 28.52 -16.41 -0.03
N GLU A 306 28.55 -17.18 -1.13
CA GLU A 306 28.18 -18.61 -1.11
C GLU A 306 29.12 -19.46 -0.22
N ARG A 307 30.37 -19.03 -0.01
CA ARG A 307 31.32 -19.63 0.95
C ARG A 307 30.99 -19.33 2.42
N GLU A 308 30.13 -18.37 2.71
CA GLU A 308 29.61 -18.10 4.06
C GLU A 308 28.22 -18.72 4.31
N ILE A 309 27.46 -19.04 3.26
CA ILE A 309 26.12 -19.65 3.37
C ILE A 309 26.15 -21.02 4.05
N SER A 310 25.43 -21.14 5.17
CA SER A 310 25.31 -22.41 5.91
C SER A 310 24.62 -23.52 5.10
N ASN A 311 25.08 -24.77 5.24
CA ASN A 311 24.57 -25.92 4.49
C ASN A 311 23.03 -26.10 4.61
N SER A 312 22.44 -25.77 5.77
CA SER A 312 20.98 -25.87 5.99
C SER A 312 20.17 -24.96 5.05
N SER A 313 20.73 -23.83 4.60
CA SER A 313 20.12 -22.91 3.62
C SER A 313 19.89 -23.57 2.25
N LEU A 314 20.77 -24.52 1.89
CA LEU A 314 20.77 -25.22 0.61
C LEU A 314 19.85 -26.46 0.62
N SER A 315 19.39 -26.90 1.79
CA SER A 315 18.49 -28.05 1.96
C SER A 315 17.18 -27.95 1.14
N ARG A 316 16.72 -26.71 0.89
CA ARG A 316 15.55 -26.39 0.05
C ARG A 316 15.73 -26.74 -1.44
N LEU A 317 16.97 -26.88 -1.91
CA LEU A 317 17.27 -27.19 -3.31
C LEU A 317 17.20 -28.70 -3.58
N PHE A 318 17.58 -29.54 -2.61
CA PHE A 318 17.51 -30.99 -2.75
C PHE A 318 16.06 -31.50 -2.65
N GLN A 319 15.62 -32.31 -3.62
CA GLN A 319 14.27 -32.86 -3.70
C GLN A 319 13.87 -33.71 -2.48
N SER A 320 12.59 -33.73 -2.08
CA SER A 320 12.10 -34.44 -0.87
C SER A 320 12.13 -35.96 -0.95
N TYR A 321 11.96 -36.52 -2.14
CA TYR A 321 11.99 -37.95 -2.39
C TYR A 321 12.84 -38.23 -3.61
N ILE A 322 13.67 -39.26 -3.54
CA ILE A 322 14.39 -39.79 -4.68
C ILE A 322 13.52 -40.88 -5.30
N ASN A 323 13.02 -40.66 -6.51
CA ASN A 323 12.46 -41.72 -7.33
C ASN A 323 13.63 -42.55 -7.89
N PHE A 324 13.52 -43.87 -7.81
CA PHE A 324 14.45 -44.79 -8.49
C PHE A 324 13.69 -45.86 -9.25
N CYS A 325 14.26 -46.28 -10.38
CA CYS A 325 13.73 -47.35 -11.21
C CYS A 325 14.75 -48.50 -11.31
N SER A 326 14.30 -49.70 -10.96
CA SER A 326 14.80 -50.97 -11.48
C SER A 326 13.79 -51.45 -12.54
N ASP A 327 14.21 -52.29 -13.47
CA ASP A 327 13.52 -52.52 -14.76
C ASP A 327 12.06 -53.02 -14.66
N ASN A 328 11.61 -53.49 -13.50
CA ASN A 328 10.20 -53.81 -13.22
C ASN A 328 9.62 -53.15 -11.95
N LYS A 329 10.36 -52.27 -11.25
CA LYS A 329 9.93 -51.71 -9.94
C LYS A 329 10.35 -50.23 -9.78
N LYS A 330 9.35 -49.36 -9.59
CA LYS A 330 9.53 -47.95 -9.19
C LYS A 330 9.51 -47.84 -7.67
N GLY A 331 10.56 -47.28 -7.09
CA GLY A 331 10.69 -47.05 -5.65
C GLY A 331 10.86 -45.58 -5.30
N ARG A 332 10.61 -45.25 -4.02
CA ARG A 332 10.87 -43.92 -3.45
C ARG A 332 11.62 -44.07 -2.13
N ILE A 333 12.74 -43.35 -2.00
CA ILE A 333 13.48 -43.20 -0.74
C ILE A 333 13.39 -41.73 -0.30
N SER A 334 13.10 -41.51 0.99
CA SER A 334 13.30 -40.22 1.64
C SER A 334 14.80 -40.01 1.86
N SER A 335 15.40 -39.10 1.09
CA SER A 335 16.84 -38.81 1.17
C SER A 335 17.24 -38.31 2.57
N GLN A 336 18.33 -38.84 3.14
CA GLN A 336 18.98 -38.26 4.33
C GLN A 336 19.77 -37.00 3.96
N LYS A 337 19.04 -35.93 3.61
CA LYS A 337 19.57 -34.76 2.88
C LYS A 337 20.86 -34.19 3.42
N ASN A 338 21.01 -34.14 4.74
CA ASN A 338 22.17 -33.59 5.43
C ASN A 338 23.51 -34.21 4.98
N LYS A 339 23.53 -35.49 4.59
CA LYS A 339 24.70 -36.16 4.00
C LYS A 339 25.13 -35.54 2.66
N PHE A 340 24.16 -35.10 1.86
CA PHE A 340 24.38 -34.58 0.50
C PHE A 340 24.55 -33.06 0.45
N LEU A 341 24.27 -32.31 1.53
CA LEU A 341 24.36 -30.84 1.51
C LEU A 341 25.79 -30.29 1.27
N PRO A 342 26.88 -30.90 1.77
CA PRO A 342 28.24 -30.48 1.41
C PRO A 342 28.49 -30.67 -0.09
N ILE A 343 28.23 -31.87 -0.63
CA ILE A 343 28.42 -32.19 -2.04
C ILE A 343 27.58 -31.29 -2.95
N LEU A 344 26.32 -31.03 -2.58
CA LEU A 344 25.44 -30.09 -3.29
C LEU A 344 25.98 -28.65 -3.26
N ARG A 345 26.63 -28.24 -2.16
CA ARG A 345 27.28 -26.93 -2.04
C ARG A 345 28.53 -26.84 -2.90
N ASP A 346 29.36 -27.88 -2.91
CA ASP A 346 30.56 -27.96 -3.74
C ASP A 346 30.18 -27.99 -5.24
N LEU A 347 29.08 -28.64 -5.58
CA LEU A 347 28.48 -28.65 -6.93
C LEU A 347 27.98 -27.26 -7.36
N ILE A 348 27.33 -26.51 -6.45
CA ILE A 348 26.90 -25.13 -6.67
C ILE A 348 28.12 -24.22 -6.84
N ILE A 349 29.10 -24.28 -5.93
CA ILE A 349 30.35 -23.51 -5.97
C ILE A 349 31.10 -23.79 -7.28
N GLY A 350 31.26 -25.06 -7.64
CA GLY A 350 31.91 -25.48 -8.89
C GLY A 350 31.16 -25.00 -10.15
N THR A 351 29.83 -25.04 -10.14
CA THR A 351 29.01 -24.51 -11.25
C THR A 351 29.12 -22.99 -11.36
N ILE A 352 29.20 -22.27 -10.24
CA ILE A 352 29.35 -20.80 -10.21
C ILE A 352 30.76 -20.36 -10.64
N SER A 353 31.82 -21.04 -10.18
CA SER A 353 33.20 -20.70 -10.57
C SER A 353 33.49 -20.97 -12.05
N ASP A 354 32.78 -21.92 -12.64
CA ASP A 354 32.92 -22.34 -14.05
C ASP A 354 31.79 -21.77 -14.93
N LEU A 355 30.96 -20.87 -14.40
CA LEU A 355 29.75 -20.37 -15.05
C LEU A 355 29.99 -19.73 -16.42
N PRO A 356 31.03 -18.89 -16.66
CA PRO A 356 31.33 -18.36 -17.99
C PRO A 356 31.56 -19.48 -19.02
N ASN A 357 32.42 -20.45 -18.71
CA ASN A 357 32.74 -21.58 -19.59
C ASN A 357 31.52 -22.45 -19.86
N ARG A 358 30.66 -22.65 -18.85
CA ARG A 358 29.41 -23.43 -18.98
C ARG A 358 28.38 -22.73 -19.87
N ILE A 359 28.26 -21.41 -19.78
CA ILE A 359 27.42 -20.63 -20.71
C ILE A 359 27.97 -20.75 -22.13
N ILE A 360 29.28 -20.58 -22.35
CA ILE A 360 29.92 -20.76 -23.66
C ILE A 360 29.68 -22.18 -24.22
N SER A 361 29.87 -23.21 -23.38
CA SER A 361 29.67 -24.61 -23.74
C SER A 361 28.22 -24.94 -24.08
N GLU A 362 27.25 -24.34 -23.38
CA GLU A 362 25.84 -24.59 -23.62
C GLU A 362 25.31 -23.84 -24.86
N ILE A 363 25.76 -22.60 -25.09
CA ILE A 363 25.43 -21.84 -26.33
C ILE A 363 25.91 -22.60 -27.57
N LYS A 364 27.09 -23.25 -27.51
CA LYS A 364 27.63 -24.09 -28.60
C LYS A 364 26.85 -25.38 -28.87
N LYS A 365 25.80 -25.69 -28.09
CA LYS A 365 24.86 -26.80 -28.30
C LYS A 365 23.48 -26.36 -28.77
N PHE A 366 23.20 -25.06 -28.81
CA PHE A 366 21.88 -24.56 -29.20
C PHE A 366 21.62 -24.89 -30.67
N ASP A 367 20.40 -25.35 -30.97
CA ASP A 367 20.00 -25.48 -32.37
C ASP A 367 19.74 -24.09 -33.00
N PRO A 368 19.69 -23.99 -34.34
CA PRO A 368 19.50 -22.72 -35.03
C PRO A 368 18.25 -21.94 -34.58
N SER A 369 17.15 -22.64 -34.27
CA SER A 369 15.92 -22.02 -33.78
C SER A 369 16.08 -21.50 -32.35
N GLU A 370 16.86 -22.17 -31.51
CA GLU A 370 17.15 -21.72 -30.16
C GLU A 370 18.05 -20.48 -30.13
N ILE A 371 19.01 -20.38 -31.06
CA ILE A 371 19.82 -19.16 -31.24
C ILE A 371 18.92 -18.00 -31.67
N ILE A 372 18.07 -18.20 -32.70
CA ILE A 372 17.13 -17.16 -33.18
C ILE A 372 16.18 -16.74 -32.06
N ASN A 373 15.49 -17.66 -31.39
CA ASN A 373 14.53 -17.36 -30.31
C ASN A 373 15.21 -16.79 -29.05
N SER A 374 16.52 -16.95 -28.89
CA SER A 374 17.29 -16.35 -27.80
C SER A 374 17.71 -14.90 -28.08
N LEU A 375 17.97 -14.55 -29.34
CA LEU A 375 18.47 -13.23 -29.77
C LEU A 375 17.40 -12.31 -30.37
N PHE A 376 16.35 -12.88 -30.95
CA PHE A 376 15.25 -12.18 -31.60
C PHE A 376 13.89 -12.61 -31.00
N LEU A 377 12.84 -11.89 -31.39
CA LEU A 377 11.45 -12.08 -30.99
C LEU A 377 10.56 -12.00 -32.24
N ASP A 378 9.76 -13.04 -32.53
CA ASP A 378 8.68 -12.93 -33.54
C ASP A 378 7.69 -11.85 -33.08
N SER A 379 7.64 -10.75 -33.84
CA SER A 379 6.61 -9.72 -33.71
C SER A 379 5.96 -9.52 -35.08
N HIS A 380 4.69 -9.95 -35.19
CA HIS A 380 3.88 -9.90 -36.41
C HIS A 380 4.50 -10.63 -37.62
N GLY A 381 5.28 -11.69 -37.41
CA GLY A 381 5.91 -12.48 -38.46
C GLY A 381 7.29 -11.98 -38.91
N VAL A 382 7.89 -11.02 -38.20
CA VAL A 382 9.29 -10.61 -38.37
C VAL A 382 10.03 -10.81 -37.05
N PHE A 383 11.21 -11.43 -37.09
CA PHE A 383 12.05 -11.62 -35.92
C PHE A 383 12.84 -10.34 -35.64
N ILE A 384 12.41 -9.58 -34.63
CA ILE A 384 13.01 -8.31 -34.21
C ILE A 384 14.06 -8.59 -33.12
N SER A 385 15.25 -7.99 -33.20
CA SER A 385 16.31 -8.22 -32.21
C SER A 385 15.89 -7.78 -30.80
N LYS A 386 16.18 -8.61 -29.78
CA LYS A 386 15.81 -8.31 -28.38
C LYS A 386 16.58 -7.11 -27.82
N SER A 387 17.71 -6.74 -28.41
CA SER A 387 18.42 -5.48 -28.13
C SER A 387 17.57 -4.27 -28.51
N LEU A 388 16.92 -4.27 -29.68
CA LEU A 388 15.92 -3.27 -30.05
C LEU A 388 14.73 -3.28 -29.08
N ILE A 389 14.22 -4.45 -28.67
CA ILE A 389 13.12 -4.53 -27.68
C ILE A 389 13.53 -3.90 -26.34
N ARG A 390 14.72 -4.19 -25.80
CA ARG A 390 15.22 -3.58 -24.55
C ARG A 390 15.41 -2.06 -24.70
N ASN A 391 15.88 -1.60 -25.84
CA ASN A 391 16.02 -0.16 -26.12
C ASN A 391 14.65 0.53 -26.28
N LEU A 392 13.66 -0.13 -26.90
CA LEU A 392 12.27 0.34 -26.95
C LEU A 392 11.60 0.33 -25.57
N VAL A 393 11.94 -0.61 -24.69
CA VAL A 393 11.46 -0.63 -23.29
C VAL A 393 12.14 0.47 -22.47
N SER A 394 13.42 0.77 -22.69
CA SER A 394 14.11 1.91 -22.06
C SER A 394 13.55 3.25 -22.54
N PHE A 395 13.41 3.40 -23.86
CA PHE A 395 12.76 4.54 -24.52
C PHE A 395 11.29 4.70 -24.09
N PHE A 396 10.55 3.61 -23.91
CA PHE A 396 9.21 3.64 -23.35
C PHE A 396 9.23 4.05 -21.89
N ASN A 397 10.10 3.51 -21.04
CA ASN A 397 10.12 3.88 -19.62
C ASN A 397 10.53 5.34 -19.36
N SER A 398 11.29 5.94 -20.28
CA SER A 398 11.65 7.38 -20.28
C SER A 398 10.60 8.26 -20.96
N SER A 399 9.92 7.79 -22.02
CA SER A 399 8.88 8.55 -22.72
C SER A 399 7.45 8.30 -22.20
N LYS A 400 7.22 7.30 -21.34
CA LYS A 400 5.91 6.99 -20.72
C LYS A 400 5.35 8.15 -19.91
N ASP A 401 6.22 9.03 -19.44
CA ASP A 401 5.84 10.29 -18.83
C ASP A 401 5.41 11.33 -19.90
N GLU A 402 6.09 11.43 -21.06
CA GLU A 402 5.74 12.35 -22.18
C GLU A 402 4.35 12.03 -22.81
N PHE A 403 3.73 10.85 -22.53
CA PHE A 403 2.53 10.35 -23.24
C PHE A 403 1.35 9.94 -22.35
N VAL A 404 0.41 10.86 -22.14
CA VAL A 404 -0.93 10.58 -21.57
C VAL A 404 -2.02 11.02 -22.56
N LEU A 405 -2.55 10.07 -23.34
CA LEU A 405 -3.58 10.31 -24.36
C LEU A 405 -4.88 10.85 -23.74
N ASN A 406 -5.15 12.15 -23.93
CA ASN A 406 -6.42 12.79 -23.55
C ASN A 406 -6.88 13.80 -24.61
N VAL A 407 -7.94 13.42 -25.34
CA VAL A 407 -8.98 14.27 -25.96
C VAL A 407 -8.52 15.64 -26.52
N ASP A 408 -7.81 15.60 -27.65
CA ASP A 408 -7.93 16.58 -28.75
C ASP A 408 -7.32 15.92 -30.01
N GLY A 409 -8.06 15.87 -31.13
CA GLY A 409 -7.76 14.95 -32.24
C GLY A 409 -6.37 15.13 -32.87
N ASP A 410 -6.04 16.37 -33.24
CA ASP A 410 -4.94 16.64 -34.16
C ASP A 410 -3.59 16.84 -33.46
N ASN A 411 -3.60 17.42 -32.25
CA ASN A 411 -2.40 17.53 -31.41
C ASN A 411 -1.83 16.14 -31.04
N ASN A 412 -2.70 15.16 -30.79
CA ASN A 412 -2.27 13.79 -30.55
C ASN A 412 -1.66 13.14 -31.80
N LEU A 413 -2.12 13.48 -33.02
CA LEU A 413 -1.58 12.92 -34.25
C LEU A 413 -0.13 13.36 -34.50
N ASN A 414 0.19 14.65 -34.31
CA ASN A 414 1.56 15.15 -34.44
C ASN A 414 2.50 14.55 -33.40
N LEU A 415 2.03 14.38 -32.16
CA LEU A 415 2.81 13.77 -31.09
C LEU A 415 3.08 12.28 -31.35
N LEU A 416 2.11 11.55 -31.91
CA LEU A 416 2.28 10.16 -32.33
C LEU A 416 3.17 10.01 -33.57
N ASN A 417 3.13 10.94 -34.53
CA ASN A 417 4.08 10.96 -35.65
C ASN A 417 5.51 11.23 -35.16
N LYS A 418 5.70 12.10 -34.15
CA LYS A 418 7.01 12.33 -33.49
C LYS A 418 7.54 11.05 -32.80
N LEU A 419 6.68 10.26 -32.14
CA LEU A 419 7.08 8.93 -31.65
C LEU A 419 7.40 7.99 -32.80
N LEU A 420 6.57 7.95 -33.83
CA LEU A 420 6.77 7.05 -34.97
C LEU A 420 8.11 7.33 -35.67
N GLY A 421 8.52 8.60 -35.77
CA GLY A 421 9.85 9.00 -36.22
C GLY A 421 10.99 8.50 -35.32
N ARG A 422 10.86 8.67 -33.99
CA ARG A 422 11.86 8.16 -33.01
C ARG A 422 11.96 6.63 -33.04
N ILE A 423 10.83 5.92 -33.07
CA ILE A 423 10.79 4.45 -33.20
C ILE A 423 11.34 4.03 -34.56
N GLY A 424 11.02 4.73 -35.65
CA GLY A 424 11.58 4.50 -36.98
C GLY A 424 13.10 4.63 -37.02
N ASN A 425 13.67 5.63 -36.36
CA ASN A 425 15.13 5.79 -36.25
C ASN A 425 15.79 4.65 -35.45
N LEU A 426 15.11 4.10 -34.44
CA LEU A 426 15.55 2.87 -33.76
C LEU A 426 15.39 1.63 -34.65
N VAL A 427 14.28 1.48 -35.37
CA VAL A 427 14.07 0.32 -36.27
C VAL A 427 15.04 0.33 -37.46
N ARG A 428 15.44 1.50 -37.97
CA ARG A 428 16.49 1.66 -39.01
C ARG A 428 17.87 1.17 -38.58
N THR A 429 18.20 1.31 -37.30
CA THR A 429 19.55 1.05 -36.76
C THR A 429 19.73 -0.36 -36.19
N PHE A 430 18.67 -1.17 -36.15
CA PHE A 430 18.70 -2.52 -35.58
C PHE A 430 18.28 -3.57 -36.60
N CYS A 431 19.08 -4.62 -36.70
CA CYS A 431 18.81 -5.72 -37.61
C CYS A 431 17.57 -6.54 -37.20
N ILE A 432 16.88 -7.03 -38.23
CA ILE A 432 15.84 -8.07 -38.16
C ILE A 432 16.41 -9.39 -38.70
N PHE A 433 15.74 -10.51 -38.39
CA PHE A 433 16.05 -11.81 -38.98
C PHE A 433 14.91 -12.30 -39.87
N HIS A 434 15.23 -12.68 -41.10
CA HIS A 434 14.36 -13.45 -42.00
C HIS A 434 15.21 -14.23 -42.99
N GLU A 435 15.34 -15.55 -42.79
CA GLU A 435 16.30 -16.45 -43.47
C GLU A 435 17.77 -16.08 -43.14
N GLU A 436 18.15 -14.79 -43.20
CA GLU A 436 19.43 -14.19 -42.79
C GLU A 436 19.21 -12.93 -41.91
N VAL A 437 20.28 -12.36 -41.35
CA VAL A 437 20.24 -11.09 -40.59
C VAL A 437 20.33 -9.90 -41.54
N LEU A 438 19.32 -9.02 -41.54
CA LEU A 438 19.14 -7.94 -42.52
C LEU A 438 18.73 -6.62 -41.84
N LEU A 439 18.97 -5.48 -42.51
CA LEU A 439 18.30 -4.22 -42.15
C LEU A 439 16.89 -4.17 -42.75
N PRO A 440 15.89 -3.65 -42.01
CA PRO A 440 14.57 -3.39 -42.58
C PRO A 440 14.65 -2.26 -43.62
N ASN A 441 14.00 -2.44 -44.77
CA ASN A 441 13.84 -1.36 -45.75
C ASN A 441 12.81 -0.31 -45.27
N GLU A 442 12.77 0.88 -45.87
CA GLU A 442 11.86 1.96 -45.42
C GLU A 442 10.38 1.56 -45.28
N PRO A 443 9.77 0.78 -46.21
CA PRO A 443 8.45 0.20 -45.99
C PRO A 443 8.36 -0.68 -44.73
N MET A 444 9.32 -1.58 -44.49
CA MET A 444 9.37 -2.38 -43.26
C MET A 444 9.53 -1.49 -42.02
N VAL A 445 10.41 -0.47 -42.06
CA VAL A 445 10.60 0.50 -40.98
C VAL A 445 9.28 1.16 -40.61
N GLU A 446 8.50 1.67 -41.58
CA GLU A 446 7.22 2.31 -41.30
C GLU A 446 6.21 1.32 -40.69
N TRP A 447 6.04 0.13 -41.28
CA TRP A 447 5.07 -0.85 -40.79
C TRP A 447 5.42 -1.41 -39.41
N ILE A 448 6.68 -1.83 -39.21
CA ILE A 448 7.18 -2.33 -37.92
C ILE A 448 7.04 -1.24 -36.85
N SER A 449 7.40 0.01 -37.15
CA SER A 449 7.26 1.11 -36.19
C SER A 449 5.80 1.40 -35.84
N LYS A 450 4.87 1.33 -36.80
CA LYS A 450 3.42 1.48 -36.54
C LYS A 450 2.87 0.35 -35.68
N TYR A 451 3.34 -0.88 -35.88
CA TYR A 451 2.90 -2.05 -35.11
C TYR A 451 3.45 -2.01 -33.68
N LEU A 452 4.75 -1.76 -33.50
CA LEU A 452 5.39 -1.59 -32.19
C LEU A 452 4.73 -0.44 -31.38
N LEU A 453 4.50 0.71 -32.01
CA LEU A 453 3.80 1.84 -31.37
C LEU A 453 2.38 1.45 -30.92
N SER A 454 1.67 0.66 -31.73
CA SER A 454 0.34 0.13 -31.40
C SER A 454 0.34 -0.90 -30.26
N ASP A 455 1.34 -1.78 -30.19
CA ASP A 455 1.50 -2.73 -29.09
C ASP A 455 1.76 -2.00 -27.77
N MET A 456 2.77 -1.11 -27.78
CA MET A 456 3.28 -0.37 -26.62
C MET A 456 2.24 0.59 -26.03
N TYR A 457 1.51 1.35 -26.87
CA TYR A 457 0.54 2.36 -26.40
C TYR A 457 -0.94 1.94 -26.58
N GLY A 458 -1.22 0.76 -27.16
CA GLY A 458 -2.57 0.26 -27.37
C GLY A 458 -3.37 0.96 -28.46
N ILE A 459 -2.69 1.56 -29.43
CA ILE A 459 -3.32 2.31 -30.52
C ILE A 459 -4.02 1.34 -31.49
N SER A 460 -5.30 1.60 -31.78
CA SER A 460 -6.06 0.81 -32.77
C SER A 460 -5.40 0.85 -34.16
N ALA A 461 -5.35 -0.29 -34.85
CA ALA A 461 -4.86 -0.38 -36.23
C ALA A 461 -5.61 0.55 -37.21
N SER A 462 -6.84 0.97 -36.89
CA SER A 462 -7.56 1.98 -37.67
C SER A 462 -6.87 3.36 -37.71
N PHE A 463 -5.92 3.64 -36.80
CA PHE A 463 -5.07 4.84 -36.84
C PHE A 463 -3.80 4.67 -37.71
N HIS A 464 -3.39 3.46 -38.11
CA HIS A 464 -2.19 3.25 -38.94
C HIS A 464 -2.23 4.01 -40.28
N LYS A 465 -3.43 4.25 -40.81
CA LYS A 465 -3.69 5.04 -42.03
C LYS A 465 -3.57 6.56 -41.82
N LYS A 466 -3.65 7.05 -40.58
CA LYS A 466 -3.49 8.48 -40.22
C LYS A 466 -2.05 8.82 -39.86
N LEU A 467 -1.35 7.87 -39.24
CA LEU A 467 0.06 7.99 -38.91
C LEU A 467 0.91 8.02 -40.18
N LYS A 468 1.85 8.98 -40.25
CA LYS A 468 2.84 9.10 -41.32
C LYS A 468 4.22 9.11 -40.69
N LEU A 469 5.10 8.21 -41.12
CA LEU A 469 6.51 8.30 -40.76
C LEU A 469 7.12 9.48 -41.51
N THR A 470 7.35 10.60 -40.82
CA THR A 470 8.07 11.74 -41.40
C THR A 470 9.54 11.37 -41.58
N THR A 471 10.00 11.31 -42.83
CA THR A 471 11.42 11.37 -43.17
C THR A 471 11.95 12.74 -42.77
N VAL A 472 12.49 12.83 -41.56
CA VAL A 472 13.30 13.96 -41.11
C VAL A 472 14.73 13.62 -41.47
N ASP A 473 15.40 14.49 -42.23
CA ASP A 473 16.80 14.32 -42.60
C ASP A 473 17.67 14.15 -41.34
N ILE A 474 18.64 13.25 -41.42
CA ILE A 474 19.54 12.95 -40.31
C ILE A 474 20.42 14.18 -40.08
N PRO A 475 20.37 14.83 -38.90
CA PRO A 475 21.37 15.83 -38.56
C PRO A 475 22.73 15.13 -38.49
N GLU A 476 23.71 15.66 -39.22
CA GLU A 476 25.06 15.09 -39.25
C GLU A 476 25.66 15.01 -37.84
N SER A 477 26.49 13.98 -37.64
CA SER A 477 27.12 13.55 -36.40
C SER A 477 27.29 14.62 -35.30
N GLN A 478 26.55 14.44 -34.20
CA GLN A 478 27.17 14.63 -32.89
C GLN A 478 27.87 13.31 -32.52
N ASP A 479 29.19 13.35 -32.41
CA ASP A 479 30.01 12.18 -32.13
C ASP A 479 29.74 11.58 -30.72
N ASP A 480 29.91 10.25 -30.63
CA ASP A 480 29.83 9.41 -29.43
C ASP A 480 28.92 9.89 -28.28
N VAL A 481 27.65 9.44 -28.33
CA VAL A 481 26.78 9.33 -27.14
C VAL A 481 27.25 8.16 -26.27
N SER A 482 28.46 8.29 -25.74
CA SER A 482 28.96 7.46 -24.66
C SER A 482 28.25 7.85 -23.36
N PHE A 483 27.45 6.94 -22.81
CA PHE A 483 26.84 7.12 -21.49
C PHE A 483 27.91 6.90 -20.41
N GLU A 484 28.78 7.89 -20.18
CA GLU A 484 29.67 7.89 -19.01
C GLU A 484 28.87 7.93 -17.70
N PRO A 485 29.16 7.06 -16.72
CA PRO A 485 28.60 7.15 -15.38
C PRO A 485 29.44 8.12 -14.51
N GLU A 486 28.88 9.27 -14.13
CA GLU A 486 29.54 10.32 -13.34
C GLU A 486 29.96 9.90 -11.91
N HIS A 487 31.02 9.09 -11.74
CA HIS A 487 31.57 8.73 -10.42
C HIS A 487 33.12 8.65 -10.39
N LYS A 488 33.79 9.81 -10.40
CA LYS A 488 35.18 10.13 -9.94
C LYS A 488 35.38 11.65 -10.14
N LYS A 489 36.12 12.44 -9.35
CA LYS A 489 37.06 12.25 -8.22
C LYS A 489 36.56 13.11 -7.02
N HIS A 490 37.02 13.04 -5.77
CA HIS A 490 38.40 12.98 -5.26
C HIS A 490 38.53 12.21 -3.94
N VAL A 491 39.54 11.34 -3.88
CA VAL A 491 40.34 11.04 -2.67
C VAL A 491 41.80 10.94 -3.15
N SER A 492 42.71 11.64 -2.49
CA SER A 492 44.15 11.59 -2.80
C SER A 492 44.84 10.40 -2.09
N PRO A 493 45.89 9.80 -2.68
CA PRO A 493 46.55 8.61 -2.12
C PRO A 493 47.41 8.93 -0.88
N ILE A 494 47.67 7.89 -0.08
CA ILE A 494 48.62 7.90 1.05
C ILE A 494 49.94 7.25 0.59
N ASN A 495 51.07 7.78 1.08
CA ASN A 495 52.42 7.37 0.71
C ASN A 495 52.85 6.00 1.29
N THR A 496 53.56 5.23 0.47
CA THR A 496 54.70 4.35 0.80
C THR A 496 55.48 4.11 -0.50
N VAL A 497 56.81 4.04 -0.57
CA VAL A 497 57.96 4.34 0.32
C VAL A 497 59.21 4.26 -0.61
N GLU A 498 60.38 4.82 -0.23
CA GLU A 498 61.67 4.71 -0.98
C GLU A 498 61.72 5.42 -2.38
N GLU A 499 62.82 6.02 -2.86
CA GLU A 499 64.15 6.28 -2.28
C GLU A 499 64.92 7.44 -2.98
N LYS A 500 66.03 7.89 -2.36
CA LYS A 500 67.23 8.59 -2.92
C LYS A 500 67.16 10.05 -3.46
N PHE A 501 67.81 10.93 -2.68
CA PHE A 501 68.75 12.03 -3.04
C PHE A 501 68.40 13.17 -4.03
N GLY A 502 68.63 14.42 -3.57
CA GLY A 502 68.82 15.62 -4.41
C GLY A 502 68.73 16.93 -3.59
N LEU A 503 69.84 17.66 -3.40
CA LEU A 503 69.93 18.88 -2.57
C LEU A 503 70.16 20.15 -3.41
N SER A 504 69.34 21.18 -3.16
CA SER A 504 69.64 22.63 -3.22
C SER A 504 68.38 23.39 -2.78
N GLU A 505 68.23 23.97 -1.59
CA GLU A 505 68.95 25.09 -0.95
C GLU A 505 68.74 26.48 -1.60
N VAL A 506 68.32 27.45 -0.74
CA VAL A 506 68.70 28.90 -0.72
C VAL A 506 68.14 29.80 -1.84
N ASP A 507 67.56 30.99 -1.60
CA ASP A 507 67.25 31.80 -0.39
C ASP A 507 65.92 32.58 -0.65
N THR A 508 65.03 32.90 0.30
CA THR A 508 65.07 33.85 1.47
C THR A 508 65.00 35.34 1.12
N ILE A 509 63.95 36.04 1.61
CA ILE A 509 63.87 37.45 2.13
C ILE A 509 62.37 37.80 2.31
N VAL A 510 61.79 37.91 3.52
CA VAL A 510 61.84 39.03 4.52
C VAL A 510 60.88 40.18 4.14
N TYR A 511 60.01 40.79 4.98
CA TYR A 511 59.53 40.61 6.39
C TYR A 511 58.06 41.17 6.42
N ASN A 512 57.19 40.97 7.43
CA ASN A 512 57.24 41.64 8.74
C ASN A 512 56.17 41.09 9.70
N VAL A 513 56.38 41.23 11.02
CA VAL A 513 55.47 40.85 12.12
C VAL A 513 55.63 41.89 13.24
N ILE A 514 54.57 42.20 14.01
CA ILE A 514 54.58 42.43 15.49
C ILE A 514 53.20 42.90 15.99
N ASN A 515 52.68 42.20 17.03
CA ASN A 515 51.93 42.58 18.26
C ASN A 515 51.00 43.84 18.28
N THR A 516 50.02 44.01 19.18
CA THR A 516 49.96 43.59 20.61
C THR A 516 48.51 43.56 21.15
N LYS A 517 48.28 42.91 22.29
CA LYS A 517 47.05 43.04 23.13
C LYS A 517 47.23 44.08 24.23
N ILE A 518 46.14 44.64 24.77
CA ILE A 518 45.91 44.91 26.22
C ILE A 518 44.41 45.25 26.47
N ASP A 519 44.00 45.32 27.73
CA ASP A 519 42.63 45.08 28.24
C ASP A 519 41.83 46.31 28.71
N ILE A 520 40.49 46.12 28.74
CA ILE A 520 39.46 46.65 29.67
C ILE A 520 39.28 48.19 29.86
N GLY A 521 38.02 48.64 29.70
CA GLY A 521 37.49 49.89 30.27
C GLY A 521 35.96 50.01 30.13
N TYR A 522 35.25 50.39 31.20
CA TYR A 522 33.80 50.68 31.20
C TYR A 522 33.56 52.21 31.29
N ASN A 523 32.55 52.75 30.57
CA ASN A 523 31.50 53.59 31.18
C ASN A 523 30.42 54.12 30.19
N SER A 524 29.18 54.19 30.73
CA SER A 524 28.06 55.13 30.48
C SER A 524 27.75 55.76 29.10
N ASP A 525 26.51 55.48 28.68
CA ASP A 525 25.46 56.43 28.23
C ASP A 525 25.43 57.08 26.82
N GLN A 526 24.23 56.99 26.24
CA GLN A 526 23.51 57.93 25.36
C GLN A 526 24.25 58.58 24.17
N ASP A 527 24.16 57.97 22.98
CA ASP A 527 23.26 58.46 21.90
C ASP A 527 23.35 57.58 20.63
N GLU A 528 22.21 57.11 20.07
CA GLU A 528 21.96 56.99 18.61
C GLU A 528 20.55 56.43 18.26
N ILE A 529 19.48 57.18 18.53
CA ILE A 529 18.16 56.89 17.94
C ILE A 529 18.12 57.42 16.49
N LYS A 530 18.81 56.76 15.53
CA LYS A 530 18.61 57.09 14.09
C LYS A 530 19.06 56.14 12.96
N LEU A 531 19.59 54.93 13.20
CA LEU A 531 20.13 54.11 12.08
C LEU A 531 19.63 52.66 11.92
N LEU A 532 18.39 52.33 12.32
CA LEU A 532 17.81 50.99 12.08
C LEU A 532 16.50 51.02 11.28
N LYS A 533 16.61 51.12 9.94
CA LYS A 533 15.47 51.01 9.00
C LYS A 533 15.85 50.53 7.59
N LYS A 534 16.88 49.67 7.44
CA LYS A 534 17.41 49.31 6.10
C LYS A 534 17.92 47.89 5.85
N ASP A 535 17.98 46.98 6.83
CA ASP A 535 18.59 45.65 6.65
C ASP A 535 17.63 44.45 6.69
N GLU A 536 16.31 44.66 6.84
CA GLU A 536 15.32 43.58 6.70
C GLU A 536 15.18 43.06 5.25
N THR A 537 15.66 43.81 4.25
CA THR A 537 15.50 43.47 2.81
C THR A 537 16.61 42.57 2.23
N LYS A 538 17.51 42.01 3.05
CA LYS A 538 18.62 41.16 2.58
C LYS A 538 18.47 39.66 2.86
N LEU A 539 17.43 39.24 3.59
CA LEU A 539 17.30 37.84 4.02
C LEU A 539 16.64 36.92 2.98
N GLU A 540 15.94 37.46 1.98
CA GLU A 540 15.21 36.66 0.98
C GLU A 540 16.10 36.13 -0.17
N GLU A 541 17.24 36.77 -0.48
CA GLU A 541 18.00 36.54 -1.72
C GLU A 541 18.77 35.20 -1.81
N HIS A 542 18.78 34.35 -0.76
CA HIS A 542 19.61 33.14 -0.72
C HIS A 542 18.85 31.81 -0.60
N THR A 543 17.54 31.81 -0.83
CA THR A 543 16.76 30.56 -0.90
C THR A 543 16.84 29.92 -2.28
N LYS A 544 17.67 28.87 -2.44
CA LYS A 544 17.74 28.08 -3.69
C LYS A 544 16.44 27.31 -3.97
N SER A 545 15.52 27.94 -4.69
CA SER A 545 14.44 27.24 -5.40
C SER A 545 15.00 26.57 -6.67
N ILE A 546 14.46 25.41 -7.00
CA ILE A 546 14.82 24.67 -8.23
C ILE A 546 13.54 24.37 -9.01
N ARG A 547 13.65 24.50 -10.34
CA ARG A 547 12.58 24.18 -11.28
C ARG A 547 12.64 22.70 -11.64
N PHE A 548 11.61 21.95 -11.26
CA PHE A 548 11.54 20.52 -11.50
C PHE A 548 10.68 20.21 -12.74
N ASN A 549 11.23 19.41 -13.65
CA ASN A 549 10.48 18.83 -14.76
C ASN A 549 9.59 17.69 -14.23
N LEU A 550 8.43 18.06 -13.68
CA LEU A 550 7.38 17.13 -13.26
C LEU A 550 7.01 16.18 -14.41
N ARG A 551 6.88 14.89 -14.10
CA ARG A 551 6.31 13.90 -15.03
C ARG A 551 4.87 14.31 -15.34
N PRO A 552 4.44 14.37 -16.61
CA PRO A 552 3.06 14.68 -16.94
C PRO A 552 2.05 13.79 -16.21
N TYR A 553 0.92 14.42 -15.87
CA TYR A 553 -0.07 13.90 -14.93
C TYR A 553 -0.56 12.47 -15.23
N ASN A 554 -0.13 11.52 -14.40
CA ASN A 554 -0.67 10.16 -14.35
C ASN A 554 -1.34 9.92 -13.00
N ARG A 555 -2.61 9.47 -13.02
CA ARG A 555 -3.45 9.47 -11.82
C ARG A 555 -2.90 8.55 -10.72
N SER A 556 -2.35 9.15 -9.69
CA SER A 556 -1.80 8.48 -8.52
C SER A 556 -2.89 8.28 -7.45
N ASN A 557 -3.00 7.07 -6.90
CA ASN A 557 -3.91 6.83 -5.78
C ASN A 557 -3.25 7.32 -4.47
N LEU A 558 -3.34 8.62 -4.18
CA LEU A 558 -2.72 9.26 -3.00
C LEU A 558 -3.26 8.75 -1.65
N ASN A 559 -4.36 7.98 -1.66
CA ASN A 559 -4.89 7.27 -0.50
C ASN A 559 -4.29 5.86 -0.31
N SER A 560 -3.31 5.45 -1.13
CA SER A 560 -2.62 4.17 -0.97
C SER A 560 -1.69 4.19 0.25
N ALA A 561 -1.51 3.03 0.88
CA ALA A 561 -0.60 2.87 2.01
C ALA A 561 0.88 3.12 1.66
N GLU A 562 1.25 3.12 0.37
CA GLU A 562 2.63 3.39 -0.07
C GLU A 562 3.02 4.86 0.08
N PHE A 563 2.08 5.77 -0.21
CA PHE A 563 2.30 7.21 -0.08
C PHE A 563 2.12 7.73 1.35
N THR A 564 1.41 6.98 2.21
CA THR A 564 1.10 7.38 3.59
C THR A 564 1.92 6.64 4.66
N SER A 565 2.50 5.46 4.38
CA SER A 565 3.33 4.76 5.38
C SER A 565 4.52 5.60 5.81
N ASN A 566 4.80 5.59 7.10
CA ASN A 566 5.89 6.35 7.69
C ASN A 566 7.09 5.46 8.03
N ILE A 567 8.26 6.09 8.20
CA ILE A 567 9.52 5.41 8.54
C ILE A 567 9.41 4.47 9.76
N TYR A 568 8.57 4.79 10.76
CA TYR A 568 8.40 3.96 11.95
C TYR A 568 7.58 2.69 11.67
N GLU A 569 6.55 2.77 10.82
CA GLU A 569 5.83 1.58 10.32
C GLU A 569 6.70 0.70 9.42
N ASP A 570 7.53 1.31 8.57
CA ASP A 570 8.49 0.60 7.73
C ASP A 570 9.63 -0.03 8.57
N ALA A 571 9.94 0.52 9.75
CA ALA A 571 10.79 -0.12 10.75
C ALA A 571 10.09 -1.31 11.42
N ILE A 572 8.82 -1.17 11.83
CA ILE A 572 8.03 -2.29 12.42
C ILE A 572 8.00 -3.50 11.49
N LYS A 573 7.85 -3.30 10.18
CA LYS A 573 7.84 -4.37 9.16
C LYS A 573 9.13 -5.22 9.13
N LYS A 574 10.22 -4.73 9.72
CA LYS A 574 11.56 -5.37 9.74
C LYS A 574 11.99 -5.90 11.13
N ILE A 575 11.21 -5.67 12.20
CA ILE A 575 11.58 -6.10 13.55
C ILE A 575 11.67 -7.63 13.64
N ASP A 576 12.77 -8.14 14.18
CA ASP A 576 12.88 -9.54 14.57
C ASP A 576 12.13 -9.80 15.89
N VAL A 577 10.97 -10.42 15.75
CA VAL A 577 10.02 -10.75 16.83
C VAL A 577 10.59 -11.74 17.84
N ASP A 578 11.44 -12.68 17.41
CA ASP A 578 11.89 -13.83 18.21
C ASP A 578 13.41 -13.98 18.13
N SER A 579 14.11 -12.85 18.22
CA SER A 579 15.58 -12.74 18.16
C SER A 579 16.34 -13.55 19.22
N ASN A 580 15.67 -13.92 20.32
CA ASN A 580 16.21 -14.82 21.35
C ASN A 580 15.80 -16.30 21.15
N ALA A 581 15.10 -16.63 20.05
CA ALA A 581 14.54 -17.94 19.70
C ALA A 581 13.61 -18.59 20.75
N LEU A 582 13.13 -17.82 21.74
CA LEU A 582 12.36 -18.34 22.88
C LEU A 582 11.04 -18.99 22.47
N PHE A 583 10.36 -18.45 21.45
CA PHE A 583 9.14 -19.09 20.94
C PHE A 583 9.46 -20.29 20.04
N LYS A 584 10.49 -20.17 19.18
CA LYS A 584 11.01 -21.29 18.37
C LYS A 584 11.33 -22.52 19.22
N ASP A 585 12.01 -22.35 20.35
CA ASP A 585 12.42 -23.44 21.24
C ASP A 585 11.22 -24.06 21.97
N VAL A 586 10.25 -23.25 22.41
CA VAL A 586 9.01 -23.76 23.01
C VAL A 586 8.18 -24.55 21.99
N VAL A 587 8.16 -24.14 20.72
CA VAL A 587 7.57 -24.96 19.65
C VAL A 587 8.33 -26.27 19.50
N LEU A 588 9.67 -26.23 19.41
CA LEU A 588 10.50 -27.41 19.22
C LEU A 588 10.35 -28.46 20.32
N GLU A 589 10.21 -28.06 21.58
CA GLU A 589 10.00 -29.01 22.69
C GLU A 589 8.57 -29.59 22.69
N GLU A 590 7.52 -28.80 22.44
CA GLU A 590 6.14 -29.32 22.39
C GLU A 590 5.87 -30.25 21.19
N ILE A 591 6.60 -30.14 20.07
CA ILE A 591 6.55 -31.12 18.97
C ILE A 591 7.72 -32.10 18.92
N LYS A 592 8.61 -32.11 19.93
CA LYS A 592 9.80 -32.98 20.04
C LYS A 592 9.53 -34.47 19.76
N SER A 593 8.55 -35.07 20.42
CA SER A 593 8.19 -36.49 20.20
C SER A 593 7.69 -36.73 18.78
N SER A 594 6.98 -35.77 18.20
CA SER A 594 6.45 -35.82 16.83
C SER A 594 7.50 -35.53 15.74
N ILE A 595 8.55 -34.79 16.10
CA ILE A 595 9.75 -34.53 15.28
C ILE A 595 10.61 -35.80 15.24
N VAL A 596 10.93 -36.38 16.40
CA VAL A 596 11.73 -37.61 16.52
C VAL A 596 11.03 -38.78 15.83
N GLY A 597 9.74 -38.99 16.10
CA GLY A 597 8.93 -40.05 15.45
C GLY A 597 8.69 -39.85 13.95
N LYS A 598 9.22 -38.79 13.33
CA LYS A 598 9.20 -38.56 11.87
C LYS A 598 10.59 -38.28 11.27
N GLY A 599 11.66 -38.35 12.06
CA GLY A 599 13.03 -38.11 11.59
C GLY A 599 13.33 -36.67 11.16
N PHE A 600 12.53 -35.68 11.58
CA PHE A 600 12.75 -34.27 11.21
C PHE A 600 13.91 -33.66 12.03
N MET A 601 14.69 -32.74 11.43
CA MET A 601 15.71 -32.01 12.20
C MET A 601 15.07 -30.89 13.04
N LYS A 602 15.54 -30.72 14.28
CA LYS A 602 15.13 -29.56 15.10
C LYS A 602 15.54 -28.21 14.48
N SER A 603 16.68 -28.16 13.80
CA SER A 603 17.23 -26.94 13.21
C SER A 603 16.48 -26.43 11.97
N SER A 604 15.76 -27.30 11.25
CA SER A 604 15.09 -26.96 9.98
C SER A 604 13.71 -26.29 10.16
N ILE A 605 13.28 -26.04 11.40
CA ILE A 605 11.96 -25.45 11.70
C ILE A 605 11.84 -24.01 11.18
N ASN A 606 10.87 -23.79 10.28
CA ASN A 606 10.55 -22.48 9.73
C ASN A 606 9.22 -21.96 10.30
N LEU A 607 9.29 -20.82 10.99
CA LEU A 607 8.16 -20.12 11.62
C LEU A 607 7.85 -18.75 10.97
N SER A 608 8.44 -18.42 9.81
CA SER A 608 8.36 -17.08 9.21
C SER A 608 6.94 -16.58 8.95
N LEU A 609 6.00 -17.45 8.58
CA LEU A 609 4.60 -17.08 8.42
C LEU A 609 3.93 -16.70 9.76
N THR A 610 4.27 -17.38 10.85
CA THR A 610 3.80 -17.00 12.20
C THR A 610 4.38 -15.66 12.62
N TYR A 611 5.69 -15.43 12.40
CA TYR A 611 6.30 -14.12 12.72
C TYR A 611 5.74 -12.99 11.86
N SER A 612 5.51 -13.22 10.56
CA SER A 612 4.86 -12.25 9.66
C SER A 612 3.43 -11.94 10.09
N ASN A 613 2.65 -12.94 10.51
CA ASN A 613 1.33 -12.73 11.09
C ASN A 613 1.37 -11.95 12.42
N ILE A 614 2.43 -12.13 13.24
CA ILE A 614 2.65 -11.34 14.46
C ILE A 614 2.98 -9.88 14.12
N ILE A 615 3.94 -9.62 13.22
CA ILE A 615 4.26 -8.27 12.76
C ILE A 615 3.03 -7.58 12.19
N LYS A 616 2.22 -8.29 11.38
CA LYS A 616 0.95 -7.76 10.89
C LYS A 616 0.00 -7.42 12.03
N TYR A 617 -0.24 -8.33 12.98
CA TYR A 617 -1.14 -8.09 14.12
C TYR A 617 -0.69 -6.88 14.97
N ILE A 618 0.62 -6.73 15.17
CA ILE A 618 1.22 -5.59 15.88
C ILE A 618 1.01 -4.29 15.09
N LEU A 619 1.26 -4.29 13.78
CA LEU A 619 1.10 -3.12 12.92
C LEU A 619 -0.38 -2.72 12.76
N ASP A 620 -1.29 -3.67 12.54
CA ASP A 620 -2.74 -3.48 12.51
C ASP A 620 -3.26 -2.85 13.83
N LYS A 621 -2.58 -3.10 14.97
CA LYS A 621 -2.89 -2.51 16.28
C LYS A 621 -2.24 -1.14 16.55
N ILE A 622 -1.07 -0.86 15.98
CA ILE A 622 -0.23 0.29 16.38
C ILE A 622 -0.17 1.40 15.32
N SER A 623 -0.36 1.08 14.04
CA SER A 623 -0.44 2.05 12.94
C SER A 623 -1.44 3.20 13.20
N PRO A 624 -2.64 2.99 13.78
CA PRO A 624 -3.55 4.09 14.11
C PRO A 624 -2.96 5.10 15.12
N TYR A 625 -2.20 4.62 16.10
CA TYR A 625 -1.58 5.46 17.13
C TYR A 625 -0.35 6.18 16.58
N ILE A 626 0.50 5.49 15.80
CA ILE A 626 1.63 6.12 15.10
C ILE A 626 1.12 7.21 14.15
N SER A 627 0.07 6.93 13.38
CA SER A 627 -0.57 7.90 12.49
C SER A 627 -1.09 9.13 13.24
N TYR A 628 -1.65 8.95 14.46
CA TYR A 628 -2.08 10.05 15.31
C TYR A 628 -0.90 10.88 15.84
N ILE A 629 0.09 10.25 16.49
CA ILE A 629 1.26 10.92 17.08
C ILE A 629 2.03 11.75 16.03
N ILE A 630 2.15 11.26 14.80
CA ILE A 630 2.81 11.98 13.71
C ILE A 630 2.06 13.26 13.30
N THR A 631 0.76 13.41 13.59
CA THR A 631 0.06 14.69 13.28
C THR A 631 0.47 15.84 14.22
N THR A 632 1.08 15.56 15.37
CA THR A 632 1.56 16.56 16.34
C THR A 632 3.07 16.57 16.50
N SER A 633 3.73 15.43 16.25
CA SER A 633 5.11 15.14 16.66
C SER A 633 5.94 14.53 15.52
N ASP A 634 5.71 14.96 14.27
CA ASP A 634 6.55 14.55 13.12
C ASP A 634 7.98 15.09 13.23
N VAL A 635 8.88 14.58 12.39
CA VAL A 635 10.22 15.17 12.22
C VAL A 635 10.12 16.43 11.37
N ILE A 636 10.53 17.57 11.93
CA ILE A 636 10.72 18.82 11.19
C ILE A 636 11.97 18.65 10.31
N ILE A 637 11.76 18.54 9.01
CA ILE A 637 12.81 18.55 7.97
C ILE A 637 13.10 20.01 7.59
N ASN A 638 14.33 20.33 7.21
CA ASN A 638 14.69 21.63 6.60
C ASN A 638 15.64 21.44 5.40
N THR A 639 15.92 22.50 4.63
CA THR A 639 16.77 22.47 3.42
C THR A 639 18.21 22.02 3.66
N ASN A 640 18.72 22.16 4.89
CA ASN A 640 20.12 21.98 5.24
C ASN A 640 20.40 20.59 5.85
N MET A 641 19.37 19.77 6.06
CA MET A 641 19.51 18.41 6.56
C MET A 641 19.92 17.45 5.44
N SER A 642 20.99 16.68 5.67
CA SER A 642 21.28 15.49 4.86
C SER A 642 20.33 14.33 5.21
N VAL A 643 20.36 13.26 4.42
CA VAL A 643 19.66 12.00 4.74
C VAL A 643 20.13 11.40 6.07
N SER A 644 21.37 11.67 6.50
CA SER A 644 21.91 11.25 7.80
C SER A 644 21.31 12.05 8.95
N ASP A 645 21.05 13.35 8.74
CA ASP A 645 20.45 14.23 9.75
C ASP A 645 18.97 13.92 9.93
N ILE A 646 18.23 13.70 8.82
CA ILE A 646 16.86 13.17 8.86
C ILE A 646 16.82 11.85 9.65
N LYS A 647 17.75 10.92 9.36
CA LYS A 647 17.86 9.64 10.09
C LYS A 647 18.12 9.84 11.58
N TYR A 648 18.97 10.80 11.96
CA TYR A 648 19.21 11.16 13.35
C TYR A 648 17.95 11.74 14.01
N SER A 649 17.28 12.70 13.38
CA SER A 649 16.05 13.31 13.89
C SER A 649 14.89 12.30 14.03
N CYS A 650 14.78 11.31 13.14
CA CYS A 650 13.85 10.18 13.29
C CYS A 650 14.20 9.26 14.48
N ILE A 651 15.45 9.24 14.94
CA ILE A 651 15.89 8.46 16.11
C ILE A 651 15.76 9.28 17.40
N SER A 652 16.00 10.60 17.34
CA SER A 652 16.01 11.51 18.50
C SER A 652 14.67 12.17 18.81
N ASN A 653 13.57 11.75 18.17
CA ASN A 653 12.23 12.29 18.41
C ASN A 653 11.64 11.76 19.73
N GLU A 654 12.09 12.33 20.85
CA GLU A 654 11.69 11.90 22.19
C GLU A 654 10.18 12.01 22.43
N ILE A 655 9.51 13.03 21.85
CA ILE A 655 8.07 13.24 21.99
C ILE A 655 7.32 12.07 21.35
N PHE A 656 7.65 11.74 20.08
CA PHE A 656 7.08 10.58 19.39
C PHE A 656 7.29 9.28 20.16
N PHE A 657 8.52 8.98 20.61
CA PHE A 657 8.80 7.73 21.31
C PHE A 657 8.17 7.65 22.71
N LYS A 658 7.98 8.79 23.39
CA LYS A 658 7.28 8.89 24.67
C LYS A 658 5.78 8.61 24.55
N GLU A 659 5.12 9.22 23.57
CA GLU A 659 3.70 8.93 23.29
C GLU A 659 3.50 7.52 22.74
N LEU A 660 4.40 7.03 21.88
CA LEU A 660 4.36 5.65 21.40
C LEU A 660 4.52 4.66 22.55
N SER A 661 5.46 4.89 23.48
CA SER A 661 5.67 4.05 24.66
C SER A 661 4.41 3.96 25.54
N TYR A 662 3.75 5.10 25.80
CA TYR A 662 2.48 5.14 26.53
C TYR A 662 1.37 4.32 25.84
N ASN A 663 1.22 4.48 24.52
CA ASN A 663 0.23 3.71 23.75
C ASN A 663 0.59 2.21 23.66
N CYS A 664 1.86 1.85 23.53
CA CYS A 664 2.33 0.46 23.58
C CYS A 664 1.97 -0.22 24.90
N ILE A 665 2.13 0.45 26.05
CA ILE A 665 1.71 -0.07 27.36
C ILE A 665 0.20 -0.34 27.39
N LYS A 666 -0.62 0.63 26.96
CA LYS A 666 -2.08 0.47 26.90
C LYS A 666 -2.49 -0.70 26.01
N ILE A 667 -1.93 -0.80 24.81
CA ILE A 667 -2.22 -1.89 23.85
C ILE A 667 -1.76 -3.25 24.39
N ALA A 668 -0.63 -3.31 25.09
CA ALA A 668 -0.17 -4.51 25.77
C ALA A 668 -1.11 -4.94 26.91
N ASP A 669 -1.70 -4.01 27.65
CA ASP A 669 -2.72 -4.29 28.67
C ASP A 669 -4.05 -4.74 28.05
N GLU A 670 -4.52 -4.10 26.97
CA GLU A 670 -5.68 -4.58 26.19
C GLU A 670 -5.47 -6.02 25.68
N ILE A 671 -4.27 -6.34 25.19
CA ILE A 671 -3.92 -7.67 24.68
C ILE A 671 -3.87 -8.73 25.79
N LYS A 672 -3.54 -8.37 27.04
CA LYS A 672 -3.59 -9.30 28.19
C LYS A 672 -5.03 -9.80 28.45
N LEU A 673 -6.03 -8.95 28.23
CA LEU A 673 -7.45 -9.27 28.42
C LEU A 673 -8.03 -10.18 27.32
N ILE A 674 -7.43 -10.21 26.12
CA ILE A 674 -7.92 -11.05 25.00
C ILE A 674 -7.71 -12.54 25.33
N PRO A 675 -8.75 -13.40 25.26
CA PRO A 675 -8.62 -14.84 25.49
C PRO A 675 -7.61 -15.51 24.55
N ASP A 676 -6.73 -16.34 25.11
CA ASP A 676 -5.57 -16.93 24.42
C ASP A 676 -5.93 -17.70 23.14
N ASN A 677 -7.06 -18.40 23.12
CA ASN A 677 -7.58 -19.12 21.94
C ASN A 677 -7.74 -18.22 20.70
N THR A 678 -7.96 -16.92 20.87
CA THR A 678 -8.06 -15.91 19.80
C THR A 678 -6.79 -15.86 18.93
N PHE A 679 -5.61 -16.04 19.54
CA PHE A 679 -4.32 -15.97 18.85
C PHE A 679 -4.02 -17.21 17.98
N SER A 680 -4.89 -18.24 18.02
CA SER A 680 -4.76 -19.47 17.22
C SER A 680 -4.74 -19.21 15.70
N ASN A 681 -5.31 -18.10 15.24
CA ASN A 681 -5.32 -17.70 13.83
C ASN A 681 -3.97 -17.11 13.34
N ILE A 682 -3.16 -16.56 14.24
CA ILE A 682 -1.82 -16.02 13.93
C ILE A 682 -0.84 -17.16 13.61
N ILE A 683 -1.02 -18.30 14.29
CA ILE A 683 -0.15 -19.47 14.15
C ILE A 683 -0.36 -20.14 12.80
N GLN A 684 0.71 -20.45 12.07
CA GLN A 684 0.59 -21.30 10.87
C GLN A 684 0.03 -22.69 11.22
N SER A 685 -0.87 -23.24 10.39
CA SER A 685 -1.42 -24.60 10.62
C SER A 685 -0.44 -25.71 10.23
N HIS A 686 0.50 -25.42 9.34
CA HIS A 686 1.55 -26.32 8.91
C HIS A 686 2.90 -25.67 9.15
N VAL A 687 3.75 -26.30 9.95
CA VAL A 687 5.15 -25.90 10.10
C VAL A 687 5.96 -26.60 9.02
N SER A 688 6.77 -25.87 8.27
CA SER A 688 7.73 -26.51 7.35
C SER A 688 9.04 -26.78 8.10
N PHE A 689 9.55 -28.00 7.95
CA PHE A 689 10.88 -28.41 8.44
C PHE A 689 11.87 -28.32 7.29
N GLY A 690 11.85 -27.16 6.62
CA GLY A 690 12.49 -26.89 5.34
C GLY A 690 12.30 -28.04 4.35
N SER A 691 13.36 -28.84 4.23
CA SER A 691 13.53 -29.95 3.32
C SER A 691 12.88 -31.26 3.72
N ASP A 692 12.55 -31.42 5.00
CA ASP A 692 12.15 -32.69 5.64
C ASP A 692 10.63 -32.92 5.54
N GLY A 693 9.89 -31.88 5.16
CA GLY A 693 8.45 -31.91 4.90
C GLY A 693 7.66 -30.86 5.66
N ARG A 694 6.37 -31.13 5.87
CA ARG A 694 5.44 -30.26 6.60
C ARG A 694 4.80 -31.02 7.77
N PHE A 695 4.88 -30.46 8.96
CA PHE A 695 4.19 -30.97 10.15
C PHE A 695 2.91 -30.18 10.41
N ASN A 696 1.76 -30.87 10.45
CA ASN A 696 0.47 -30.26 10.77
C ASN A 696 0.36 -30.05 12.29
N ILE A 697 0.32 -28.78 12.73
CA ILE A 697 0.16 -28.40 14.14
C ILE A 697 -1.26 -27.92 14.47
N ARG A 698 -2.24 -28.06 13.58
CA ARG A 698 -3.62 -27.57 13.77
C ARG A 698 -4.21 -27.94 15.14
N HIS A 699 -4.00 -29.18 15.58
CA HIS A 699 -4.50 -29.71 16.86
C HIS A 699 -3.65 -29.27 18.09
N LYS A 700 -2.41 -28.82 17.88
CA LYS A 700 -1.50 -28.32 18.94
C LYS A 700 -1.53 -26.80 19.10
N LYS A 701 -2.11 -26.04 18.17
CA LYS A 701 -2.17 -24.56 18.17
C LYS A 701 -2.52 -23.95 19.53
N ASN A 702 -3.53 -24.49 20.22
CA ASN A 702 -4.02 -23.94 21.50
C ASN A 702 -2.94 -23.93 22.59
N LYS A 703 -1.94 -24.82 22.53
CA LYS A 703 -0.80 -24.81 23.47
C LYS A 703 0.20 -23.68 23.23
N PHE A 704 0.27 -23.17 21.99
CA PHE A 704 1.18 -22.10 21.58
C PHE A 704 0.57 -20.70 21.74
N CYS A 705 -0.76 -20.62 21.85
CA CYS A 705 -1.53 -19.37 22.01
C CYS A 705 -1.00 -18.44 23.11
N SER A 706 -0.83 -18.95 24.33
CA SER A 706 -0.34 -18.16 25.48
C SER A 706 1.08 -17.63 25.26
N LYS A 707 1.92 -18.41 24.57
CA LYS A 707 3.32 -18.06 24.27
C LYS A 707 3.42 -17.02 23.15
N ILE A 708 2.56 -17.09 22.13
CA ILE A 708 2.44 -16.04 21.11
C ILE A 708 1.85 -14.76 21.71
N LYS A 709 0.87 -14.85 22.59
CA LYS A 709 0.31 -13.69 23.31
C LYS A 709 1.39 -12.98 24.13
N LEU A 710 2.24 -13.72 24.87
CA LEU A 710 3.41 -13.17 25.56
C LEU A 710 4.41 -12.56 24.58
N LEU A 711 4.77 -13.25 23.50
CA LEU A 711 5.70 -12.75 22.48
C LEU A 711 5.23 -11.43 21.83
N ILE A 712 3.92 -11.31 21.56
CA ILE A 712 3.29 -10.08 21.07
C ILE A 712 3.40 -8.97 22.12
N ILE A 713 3.03 -9.25 23.38
CA ILE A 713 3.12 -8.30 24.50
C ILE A 713 4.56 -7.80 24.68
N ASP A 714 5.55 -8.70 24.66
CA ASP A 714 6.96 -8.35 24.82
C ASP A 714 7.51 -7.59 23.61
N THR A 715 7.10 -7.92 22.39
CA THR A 715 7.47 -7.16 21.18
C THR A 715 6.89 -5.75 21.22
N ILE A 716 5.65 -5.58 21.69
CA ILE A 716 4.98 -4.27 21.83
C ILE A 716 5.61 -3.44 22.95
N ASN A 717 5.90 -4.04 24.12
CA ASN A 717 6.54 -3.35 25.25
C ASN A 717 7.96 -2.85 24.91
N ASN A 718 8.66 -3.51 23.99
CA ASN A 718 10.01 -3.11 23.54
C ASN A 718 9.99 -2.34 22.21
N LEU A 719 8.81 -2.06 21.63
CA LEU A 719 8.69 -1.54 20.26
C LEU A 719 9.40 -0.19 20.02
N PRO A 720 9.37 0.81 20.92
CA PRO A 720 10.11 2.06 20.72
C PRO A 720 11.62 1.82 20.53
N SER A 721 12.21 0.98 21.40
CA SER A 721 13.62 0.60 21.31
C SER A 721 13.94 -0.21 20.05
N ASN A 722 13.03 -1.10 19.65
CA ASN A 722 13.20 -1.92 18.45
C ASN A 722 13.14 -1.07 17.17
N ILE A 723 12.21 -0.12 17.09
CA ILE A 723 12.11 0.86 15.99
C ILE A 723 13.40 1.70 15.89
N ILE A 724 13.89 2.24 17.01
CA ILE A 724 15.17 2.97 17.07
C ILE A 724 16.32 2.11 16.54
N ASN A 725 16.41 0.84 16.95
CA ASN A 725 17.46 -0.07 16.53
C ASN A 725 17.36 -0.48 15.06
N GLU A 726 16.15 -0.54 14.49
CA GLU A 726 15.95 -0.88 13.09
C GLU A 726 16.20 0.32 12.17
N ILE A 727 15.73 1.53 12.53
CA ILE A 727 16.05 2.76 11.79
C ILE A 727 17.56 3.01 11.76
N LYS A 728 18.30 2.70 12.84
CA LYS A 728 19.78 2.75 12.83
C LYS A 728 20.42 1.91 11.72
N LYS A 729 19.82 0.77 11.35
CA LYS A 729 20.30 -0.10 10.25
C LYS A 729 19.87 0.35 8.85
N PHE A 730 18.89 1.25 8.71
CA PHE A 730 18.35 1.64 7.41
C PHE A 730 19.43 2.28 6.51
N LYS A 731 19.41 1.88 5.24
CA LYS A 731 20.22 2.48 4.16
C LYS A 731 19.62 3.84 3.74
N PRO A 732 20.39 4.75 3.12
CA PRO A 732 19.90 6.09 2.77
C PRO A 732 18.59 6.10 1.95
N HIS A 733 18.45 5.22 0.96
CA HIS A 733 17.21 5.12 0.17
C HIS A 733 15.99 4.66 0.98
N GLU A 734 16.20 3.96 2.10
CA GLU A 734 15.12 3.49 2.98
C GLU A 734 14.67 4.59 3.94
N ILE A 735 15.59 5.47 4.36
CA ILE A 735 15.26 6.73 5.05
C ILE A 735 14.42 7.60 4.10
N VAL A 736 14.90 7.83 2.87
CA VAL A 736 14.20 8.64 1.85
C VAL A 736 12.82 8.06 1.53
N LYS A 737 12.66 6.74 1.33
CA LYS A 737 11.34 6.12 1.12
C LYS A 737 10.45 6.18 2.38
N GLY A 738 11.03 6.26 3.58
CA GLY A 738 10.31 6.41 4.84
C GLY A 738 9.77 7.83 5.11
N THR A 739 10.42 8.87 4.55
CA THR A 739 10.08 10.29 4.80
C THR A 739 9.57 11.05 3.57
N PHE A 740 9.84 10.59 2.36
CA PHE A 740 9.38 11.17 1.09
C PHE A 740 8.60 10.14 0.25
N SER A 741 7.72 10.66 -0.63
CA SER A 741 6.90 9.91 -1.57
C SER A 741 7.18 10.41 -2.99
N CYS A 742 7.64 9.52 -3.88
CA CYS A 742 7.80 9.88 -5.30
C CYS A 742 6.43 9.92 -5.99
N ILE A 743 5.98 11.13 -6.34
CA ILE A 743 4.66 11.45 -6.90
C ILE A 743 4.88 12.42 -8.06
N HIS A 744 4.34 12.10 -9.24
CA HIS A 744 4.62 12.80 -10.52
C HIS A 744 6.13 13.02 -10.77
N GLY A 745 6.96 12.07 -10.33
CA GLY A 745 8.42 12.06 -10.50
C GLY A 745 9.22 12.86 -9.47
N VAL A 746 8.55 13.58 -8.57
CA VAL A 746 9.16 14.42 -7.54
C VAL A 746 9.04 13.73 -6.18
N SER A 747 10.10 13.71 -5.37
CA SER A 747 10.05 13.11 -4.03
C SER A 747 9.53 14.13 -3.01
N ILE A 748 8.21 14.16 -2.84
CA ILE A 748 7.49 15.10 -1.98
C ILE A 748 7.54 14.61 -0.53
N SER A 749 7.66 15.51 0.46
CA SER A 749 7.60 15.10 1.87
C SER A 749 6.29 14.35 2.21
N LYS A 750 6.39 13.27 2.99
CA LYS A 750 5.21 12.52 3.46
C LYS A 750 4.35 13.30 4.45
N ASN A 751 4.89 14.37 5.05
CA ASN A 751 4.12 15.31 5.85
C ASN A 751 3.12 16.10 4.97
N LEU A 752 3.56 16.66 3.84
CA LEU A 752 2.64 17.28 2.87
C LEU A 752 1.56 16.29 2.41
N MET A 753 1.92 15.03 2.16
CA MET A 753 0.93 14.00 1.78
C MET A 753 -0.08 13.68 2.89
N ARG A 754 0.33 13.70 4.17
CA ARG A 754 -0.61 13.63 5.30
C ARG A 754 -1.53 14.85 5.36
N ASN A 755 -0.97 16.05 5.22
CA ASN A 755 -1.72 17.31 5.28
C ASN A 755 -2.74 17.45 4.13
N LEU A 756 -2.37 17.02 2.91
CA LEU A 756 -3.27 16.96 1.76
C LEU A 756 -4.35 15.89 1.93
N ASN A 757 -4.01 14.71 2.47
CA ASN A 757 -5.03 13.68 2.74
C ASN A 757 -5.98 14.06 3.88
N LEU A 758 -5.51 14.80 4.90
CA LEU A 758 -6.38 15.44 5.89
C LEU A 758 -7.29 16.45 5.19
N PHE A 759 -6.72 17.44 4.49
CA PHE A 759 -7.45 18.46 3.73
C PHE A 759 -8.49 17.88 2.76
N PHE A 760 -8.19 16.77 2.08
CA PHE A 760 -9.10 16.05 1.19
C PHE A 760 -10.28 15.40 1.92
N ASN A 761 -9.98 14.62 2.98
CA ASN A 761 -11.02 14.05 3.84
C ASN A 761 -11.88 15.15 4.50
N TYR A 762 -11.30 16.35 4.64
CA TYR A 762 -11.88 17.57 5.17
C TYR A 762 -12.56 18.50 4.15
N SER A 763 -12.66 18.10 2.88
CA SER A 763 -13.33 18.90 1.84
C SER A 763 -13.94 18.03 0.75
N LYS A 764 -14.41 16.82 1.12
CA LYS A 764 -14.90 15.79 0.20
C LYS A 764 -16.14 16.25 -0.58
N ILE A 765 -15.92 16.70 -1.81
CA ILE A 765 -16.98 17.21 -2.70
C ILE A 765 -17.89 16.06 -3.15
N SER A 766 -19.17 16.35 -3.35
CA SER A 766 -20.11 15.44 -4.04
C SER A 766 -19.89 15.52 -5.54
N ASN A 767 -19.94 14.37 -6.25
CA ASN A 767 -19.69 14.32 -7.70
C ASN A 767 -20.66 15.17 -8.52
N ASP A 768 -21.83 15.47 -7.99
CA ASP A 768 -22.85 16.31 -8.61
C ASP A 768 -22.42 17.79 -8.65
N ARG A 769 -21.77 18.16 -9.77
CA ARG A 769 -21.40 19.53 -10.20
C ARG A 769 -20.33 20.23 -9.34
N LEU A 770 -19.07 19.91 -9.62
CA LEU A 770 -17.91 20.77 -9.30
C LEU A 770 -18.10 22.17 -9.91
N SER A 771 -18.17 23.23 -9.09
CA SER A 771 -18.09 24.61 -9.57
C SER A 771 -16.63 25.03 -9.79
N LEU A 772 -16.38 25.88 -10.79
CA LEU A 772 -15.03 26.30 -11.15
C LEU A 772 -14.36 27.12 -10.03
N ASP A 773 -15.14 27.89 -9.27
CA ASP A 773 -14.60 28.77 -8.23
C ASP A 773 -14.33 28.02 -6.91
N LEU A 774 -15.06 26.93 -6.63
CA LEU A 774 -14.66 25.98 -5.59
C LEU A 774 -13.32 25.33 -5.95
N LEU A 775 -13.14 24.95 -7.23
CA LEU A 775 -11.87 24.40 -7.72
C LEU A 775 -10.72 25.41 -7.62
N LYS A 776 -10.92 26.69 -7.98
CA LYS A 776 -9.92 27.77 -7.77
C LYS A 776 -9.54 27.92 -6.30
N ASN A 777 -10.53 27.97 -5.40
CA ASN A 777 -10.30 28.16 -3.96
C ASN A 777 -9.56 26.97 -3.33
N LEU A 778 -9.85 25.74 -3.74
CA LEU A 778 -9.10 24.55 -3.32
C LEU A 778 -7.69 24.55 -3.92
N PHE A 779 -7.56 24.92 -5.20
CA PHE A 779 -6.27 25.00 -5.89
C PHE A 779 -5.30 25.98 -5.23
N ILE A 780 -5.74 27.19 -4.83
CA ILE A 780 -4.91 28.16 -4.10
C ILE A 780 -4.44 27.59 -2.76
N LYS A 781 -5.30 26.86 -2.02
CA LYS A 781 -4.90 26.22 -0.75
C LYS A 781 -3.86 25.13 -0.95
N VAL A 782 -4.01 24.30 -1.98
CA VAL A 782 -3.02 23.26 -2.35
C VAL A 782 -1.73 23.89 -2.92
N TYR A 783 -1.81 25.03 -3.61
CA TYR A 783 -0.64 25.80 -4.05
C TYR A 783 0.19 26.29 -2.86
N ASN A 784 -0.46 26.98 -1.91
CA ASN A 784 0.23 27.52 -0.73
C ASN A 784 0.90 26.41 0.10
N GLN A 785 0.24 25.26 0.28
CA GLN A 785 0.84 24.11 0.97
C GLN A 785 2.01 23.46 0.22
N VAL A 786 1.98 23.43 -1.12
CA VAL A 786 3.08 22.87 -1.93
C VAL A 786 4.27 23.83 -1.99
N LYS A 787 4.02 25.14 -2.16
CA LYS A 787 5.08 26.17 -2.19
C LYS A 787 5.91 26.19 -0.89
N THR A 788 5.29 25.95 0.26
CA THR A 788 5.97 25.88 1.57
C THR A 788 6.46 24.47 1.96
N SER A 789 6.39 23.48 1.05
CA SER A 789 6.77 22.09 1.36
C SER A 789 8.09 21.67 0.72
N PHE A 790 8.84 20.86 1.48
CA PHE A 790 10.12 20.31 1.05
C PHE A 790 9.98 19.19 0.01
N ILE A 791 10.84 19.27 -1.00
CA ILE A 791 11.10 18.29 -2.05
C ILE A 791 12.51 17.74 -1.87
N PHE A 792 12.68 16.43 -2.01
CA PHE A 792 13.99 15.78 -2.06
C PHE A 792 14.41 15.50 -3.51
N HIS A 793 15.65 15.85 -3.85
CA HIS A 793 16.26 15.58 -5.16
C HIS A 793 17.77 15.45 -5.02
N GLU A 794 18.36 14.42 -5.65
CA GLU A 794 19.82 14.22 -5.75
C GLU A 794 20.58 14.36 -4.42
N GLY A 795 20.00 13.83 -3.33
CA GLY A 795 20.59 13.87 -1.98
C GLY A 795 20.25 15.12 -1.17
N ASN A 796 19.72 16.17 -1.80
CA ASN A 796 19.48 17.49 -1.25
C ASN A 796 17.97 17.80 -1.08
N ILE A 797 17.66 18.90 -0.38
CA ILE A 797 16.29 19.27 0.01
C ILE A 797 16.01 20.72 -0.38
N PHE A 798 14.94 20.93 -1.15
CA PHE A 798 14.60 22.21 -1.78
C PHE A 798 13.13 22.59 -1.56
N PHE A 799 12.82 23.86 -1.76
CA PHE A 799 11.46 24.31 -2.07
C PHE A 799 11.23 24.29 -3.60
N PRO A 800 10.02 23.97 -4.08
CA PRO A 800 9.67 24.12 -5.50
C PRO A 800 9.70 25.61 -5.91
N ASP A 801 10.13 25.88 -7.14
CA ASP A 801 9.82 27.16 -7.79
C ASP A 801 8.30 27.32 -8.04
N GLU A 802 7.83 28.54 -8.30
CA GLU A 802 6.39 28.78 -8.52
C GLU A 802 5.80 27.96 -9.69
N PRO A 803 6.46 27.84 -10.87
CA PRO A 803 6.05 26.91 -11.92
C PRO A 803 5.88 25.45 -11.48
N THR A 804 6.81 24.91 -10.68
CA THR A 804 6.72 23.55 -10.14
C THR A 804 5.56 23.47 -9.15
N ALA A 805 5.46 24.40 -8.20
CA ALA A 805 4.40 24.41 -7.20
C ALA A 805 3.01 24.52 -7.86
N GLU A 806 2.84 25.43 -8.83
CA GLU A 806 1.56 25.60 -9.54
C GLU A 806 1.17 24.31 -10.29
N THR A 807 2.12 23.69 -10.98
CA THR A 807 1.87 22.48 -11.78
C THR A 807 1.62 21.26 -10.89
N LEU A 808 2.43 21.05 -9.85
CA LEU A 808 2.29 19.96 -8.90
C LEU A 808 0.96 20.06 -8.12
N SER A 809 0.55 21.26 -7.72
CA SER A 809 -0.75 21.46 -7.06
C SER A 809 -1.94 21.19 -7.96
N ARG A 810 -1.85 21.47 -9.28
CA ARG A 810 -2.89 21.02 -10.25
C ARG A 810 -2.99 19.50 -10.31
N TYR A 811 -1.84 18.81 -10.27
CA TYR A 811 -1.77 17.36 -10.39
C TYR A 811 -2.29 16.66 -9.13
N LEU A 812 -1.81 17.06 -7.94
CA LEU A 812 -2.27 16.55 -6.65
C LEU A 812 -3.79 16.75 -6.46
N LEU A 813 -4.30 17.96 -6.74
CA LEU A 813 -5.74 18.24 -6.68
C LEU A 813 -6.54 17.29 -7.60
N SER A 814 -6.00 16.94 -8.76
CA SER A 814 -6.68 16.12 -9.76
C SER A 814 -6.63 14.63 -9.44
N ASP A 815 -5.56 14.15 -8.79
CA ASP A 815 -5.51 12.81 -8.19
C ASP A 815 -6.62 12.65 -7.15
N MET A 816 -6.66 13.61 -6.21
CA MET A 816 -7.58 13.70 -5.07
C MET A 816 -9.05 13.64 -5.53
N TYR A 817 -9.50 14.60 -6.34
CA TYR A 817 -10.91 14.71 -6.74
C TYR A 817 -11.26 14.01 -8.06
N GLY A 818 -10.28 13.48 -8.79
CA GLY A 818 -10.49 12.91 -10.13
C GLY A 818 -10.82 13.95 -11.20
N ILE A 819 -10.31 15.17 -11.05
CA ILE A 819 -10.60 16.29 -11.96
C ILE A 819 -10.08 15.97 -13.37
N PRO A 820 -10.91 16.09 -14.43
CA PRO A 820 -10.46 15.89 -15.79
C PRO A 820 -9.42 16.96 -16.22
N ALA A 821 -8.34 16.53 -16.88
CA ALA A 821 -7.20 17.39 -17.27
C ALA A 821 -7.58 18.68 -18.03
N LYS A 822 -8.71 18.68 -18.76
CA LYS A 822 -9.29 19.87 -19.42
C LYS A 822 -9.58 21.05 -18.48
N PHE A 823 -9.66 20.85 -17.17
CA PHE A 823 -9.79 21.93 -16.19
C PHE A 823 -8.45 22.51 -15.72
N HIS A 824 -7.31 21.82 -15.90
CA HIS A 824 -5.99 22.30 -15.46
C HIS A 824 -5.65 23.66 -16.07
N LYS A 825 -5.90 23.82 -17.39
CA LYS A 825 -5.68 25.08 -18.13
C LYS A 825 -6.60 26.23 -17.68
N LYS A 826 -7.68 25.95 -16.95
CA LYS A 826 -8.64 26.93 -16.40
C LYS A 826 -8.34 27.31 -14.93
N LEU A 827 -7.39 26.61 -14.29
CA LEU A 827 -6.90 26.92 -12.96
C LEU A 827 -5.56 27.64 -13.10
N LYS A 828 -5.62 28.97 -13.17
CA LYS A 828 -4.47 29.89 -13.08
C LYS A 828 -4.60 30.74 -11.82
N ILE A 829 -3.47 31.08 -11.21
CA ILE A 829 -3.41 32.10 -10.15
C ILE A 829 -3.52 33.49 -10.82
N SER A 830 -4.29 34.41 -10.23
CA SER A 830 -4.28 35.83 -10.62
C SER A 830 -3.31 36.59 -9.70
N PRO A 831 -2.43 37.48 -10.22
CA PRO A 831 -1.54 38.26 -9.36
C PRO A 831 -2.30 39.12 -8.34
N GLU A 832 -3.51 39.58 -8.66
CA GLU A 832 -4.38 40.33 -7.74
C GLU A 832 -4.86 39.53 -6.49
N SER A 833 -4.53 38.24 -6.41
CA SER A 833 -4.96 37.35 -5.33
C SER A 833 -3.88 37.00 -4.30
N SER A 834 -2.60 37.31 -4.54
CA SER A 834 -1.51 37.04 -3.60
C SER A 834 -1.38 38.10 -2.50
N GLU A 835 -1.60 39.39 -2.81
CA GLU A 835 -1.44 40.49 -1.84
C GLU A 835 -2.44 40.41 -0.68
N LYS A 836 -3.65 39.90 -0.93
CA LYS A 836 -4.72 39.74 0.08
C LYS A 836 -4.54 38.51 1.00
N THR A 837 -3.37 37.86 0.97
CA THR A 837 -3.08 36.65 1.77
C THR A 837 -1.91 36.77 2.75
N HIS A 838 -1.13 37.86 2.76
CA HIS A 838 -0.07 38.04 3.77
C HIS A 838 -0.61 38.00 5.21
N GLU A 839 -1.77 38.63 5.45
CA GLU A 839 -2.50 38.61 6.73
C GLU A 839 -2.95 37.21 7.25
N PHE A 840 -2.67 36.13 6.51
CA PHE A 840 -3.05 34.76 6.88
C PHE A 840 -1.87 33.86 7.27
N ILE A 841 -0.64 34.22 6.89
CA ILE A 841 0.55 33.37 7.07
C ILE A 841 1.10 33.44 8.51
N ASP A 842 1.00 34.61 9.15
CA ASP A 842 1.44 34.85 10.54
C ASP A 842 0.77 33.92 11.58
N SER A 843 -0.35 33.30 11.21
CA SER A 843 -1.11 32.37 12.07
C SER A 843 -0.46 30.98 12.27
N ILE A 844 0.65 30.67 11.58
CA ILE A 844 1.28 29.34 11.58
C ILE A 844 2.65 29.31 12.27
N ASN A 845 3.35 30.45 12.39
CA ASN A 845 4.74 30.53 12.87
C ASN A 845 4.89 31.15 14.28
N LEU A 846 3.92 30.96 15.19
CA LEU A 846 3.93 31.57 16.52
C LEU A 846 3.90 30.57 17.69
N GLU A 847 4.86 29.63 17.73
CA GLU A 847 5.16 28.86 18.96
C GLU A 847 6.65 28.50 19.10
N LYS A 848 7.53 29.51 18.94
CA LYS A 848 8.94 29.54 19.41
C LYS A 848 9.56 30.93 19.24
N ASP A 849 9.27 31.83 20.17
CA ASP A 849 10.26 32.46 21.05
C ASP A 849 9.59 33.54 21.91
N ASN A 850 10.34 34.15 22.83
CA ASN A 850 9.94 35.22 23.76
C ASN A 850 8.87 34.86 24.81
N MET A 851 9.33 34.28 25.93
CA MET A 851 8.87 34.76 27.23
C MET A 851 9.74 35.95 27.64
N VAL A 852 9.15 37.14 27.79
CA VAL A 852 9.33 38.11 28.91
C VAL A 852 8.68 39.46 28.56
N ASN A 853 8.01 40.02 29.56
CA ASN A 853 7.44 41.37 29.70
C ASN A 853 6.19 41.85 28.92
N GLU A 854 5.38 42.54 29.73
CA GLU A 854 4.49 43.69 29.49
C GLU A 854 3.08 43.53 28.90
N HIS A 855 2.15 43.71 29.85
CA HIS A 855 0.71 43.91 29.78
C HIS A 855 0.23 45.06 28.86
N MET A 856 -1.09 45.08 28.65
CA MET A 856 -1.93 46.20 28.16
C MET A 856 -1.84 46.56 26.66
N ASN A 857 -2.45 45.73 25.80
CA ASN A 857 -3.53 46.18 24.88
C ASN A 857 -4.07 45.03 24.01
N ILE A 858 -5.27 44.52 24.31
CA ILE A 858 -6.03 43.62 23.41
C ILE A 858 -7.52 43.99 23.43
N GLU A 859 -7.87 45.13 22.84
CA GLU A 859 -9.26 45.55 22.62
C GLU A 859 -9.45 46.21 21.24
N SER A 860 -9.05 45.51 20.16
CA SER A 860 -9.48 45.81 18.77
C SER A 860 -8.81 44.90 17.70
N LYS A 861 -9.25 43.63 17.56
CA LYS A 861 -9.00 42.84 16.32
C LYS A 861 -9.88 41.58 16.10
N LEU A 862 -11.09 41.53 16.68
CA LEU A 862 -12.05 40.45 16.46
C LEU A 862 -12.98 40.73 15.27
N LEU A 863 -12.57 40.37 14.05
CA LEU A 863 -13.44 40.16 12.87
C LEU A 863 -12.67 39.56 11.67
N LYS A 864 -12.30 38.27 11.75
CA LYS A 864 -11.79 37.47 10.62
C LYS A 864 -12.53 36.13 10.49
N LYS A 865 -12.48 35.53 9.29
CA LYS A 865 -13.39 34.48 8.83
C LYS A 865 -13.43 33.23 9.72
N SER A 866 -14.64 32.67 9.82
CA SER A 866 -15.00 31.40 10.46
C SER A 866 -14.18 30.22 9.93
N ILE A 867 -13.84 29.30 10.83
CA ILE A 867 -12.98 28.13 10.55
C ILE A 867 -13.76 26.81 10.60
N LEU A 868 -14.90 26.77 11.31
CA LEU A 868 -15.64 25.52 11.56
C LEU A 868 -16.69 25.18 10.50
N ALA A 869 -16.22 24.85 9.29
CA ALA A 869 -16.98 24.01 8.39
C ALA A 869 -16.86 22.53 8.83
N PRO A 870 -17.95 21.76 9.03
CA PRO A 870 -17.89 20.33 9.34
C PRO A 870 -17.21 19.58 8.21
N GLN A 871 -15.99 19.15 8.47
CA GLN A 871 -15.02 18.88 7.42
C GLN A 871 -15.32 17.60 6.61
N LYS A 872 -15.92 16.59 7.23
CA LYS A 872 -16.38 15.38 6.52
C LYS A 872 -17.81 15.58 5.99
N LYS A 873 -18.01 15.27 4.70
CA LYS A 873 -19.30 14.68 4.25
C LYS A 873 -19.41 13.26 4.79
N SER A 874 -19.62 13.15 6.09
CA SER A 874 -20.03 11.92 6.76
C SER A 874 -21.38 11.48 6.18
N LYS A 875 -21.51 10.19 5.89
CA LYS A 875 -22.85 9.58 5.94
C LYS A 875 -23.32 9.70 7.39
N TRP A 876 -24.60 9.95 7.60
CA TRP A 876 -25.12 9.97 8.95
C TRP A 876 -25.01 8.56 9.56
N GLU A 877 -24.32 8.46 10.70
CA GLU A 877 -24.24 7.24 11.49
C GLU A 877 -24.97 7.50 12.81
N PRO A 878 -26.26 7.12 12.94
CA PRO A 878 -27.07 7.41 14.14
C PRO A 878 -26.55 6.75 15.43
N ALA A 879 -25.51 5.91 15.34
CA ALA A 879 -24.80 5.33 16.48
C ALA A 879 -23.74 6.26 17.09
N LEU A 880 -23.31 7.33 16.39
CA LEU A 880 -22.23 8.22 16.80
C LEU A 880 -22.69 9.52 17.47
N ILE A 881 -23.98 9.69 17.76
CA ILE A 881 -24.47 10.85 18.53
C ILE A 881 -24.02 10.65 20.00
N THR A 882 -22.92 11.30 20.36
CA THR A 882 -22.26 11.12 21.67
C THR A 882 -22.18 12.45 22.41
N SER A 883 -22.90 12.57 23.53
CA SER A 883 -22.73 13.69 24.46
C SER A 883 -21.46 13.50 25.31
N LEU A 884 -20.33 13.96 24.79
CA LEU A 884 -19.08 14.07 25.54
C LEU A 884 -19.13 15.30 26.45
N ASN A 885 -19.09 15.09 27.77
CA ASN A 885 -19.11 16.15 28.78
C ASN A 885 -17.79 16.94 28.77
N ILE A 886 -17.84 18.24 28.48
CA ILE A 886 -16.67 19.13 28.42
C ILE A 886 -15.86 19.17 29.73
N TYR A 887 -16.49 19.06 30.90
CA TYR A 887 -15.77 19.01 32.18
C TYR A 887 -15.02 17.67 32.36
N GLU A 888 -15.60 16.58 31.88
CA GLU A 888 -14.94 15.26 31.88
C GLU A 888 -13.75 15.23 30.91
N LEU A 889 -13.94 15.79 29.71
CA LEU A 889 -12.88 15.95 28.71
C LEU A 889 -11.74 16.81 29.26
N ALA A 890 -12.05 17.95 29.86
CA ALA A 890 -11.08 18.86 30.48
C ALA A 890 -10.32 18.18 31.64
N LEU A 891 -11.01 17.45 32.51
CA LEU A 891 -10.35 16.67 33.56
C LEU A 891 -9.42 15.59 32.98
N SER A 892 -9.83 14.90 31.90
CA SER A 892 -8.99 13.88 31.24
C SER A 892 -7.64 14.43 30.75
N MET A 893 -7.56 15.73 30.47
CA MET A 893 -6.36 16.43 29.99
C MET A 893 -5.37 16.80 31.11
N ILE A 894 -5.70 16.57 32.40
CA ILE A 894 -4.84 16.94 33.54
C ILE A 894 -3.38 16.47 33.38
N LYS A 895 -2.46 17.43 33.51
CA LYS A 895 -1.01 17.18 33.66
C LYS A 895 -0.71 17.13 35.16
N ILE A 896 0.05 16.12 35.60
CA ILE A 896 0.40 16.00 37.01
C ILE A 896 1.52 16.99 37.35
N ASP A 897 1.24 17.94 38.23
CA ASP A 897 2.25 18.78 38.86
C ASP A 897 3.10 17.90 39.78
N LYS A 898 4.41 17.89 39.54
CA LYS A 898 5.36 17.09 40.29
C LYS A 898 5.65 17.65 41.69
N GLY A 899 5.63 18.98 41.84
CA GLY A 899 6.15 19.68 43.01
C GLY A 899 7.50 19.15 43.50
N ASP A 900 7.73 19.21 44.82
CA ASP A 900 8.96 18.74 45.48
C ASP A 900 9.05 17.20 45.61
N PHE A 901 8.24 16.43 44.87
CA PHE A 901 8.19 14.98 45.03
C PHE A 901 9.50 14.30 44.59
N GLU A 902 10.06 14.70 43.44
CA GLU A 902 11.27 14.08 42.90
C GLU A 902 12.50 14.43 43.74
N SER A 903 12.62 15.67 44.21
CA SER A 903 13.69 16.13 45.12
C SER A 903 13.60 15.45 46.49
N SER A 904 12.43 15.48 47.14
CA SER A 904 12.22 14.81 48.43
C SER A 904 12.43 13.29 48.35
N PHE A 905 12.13 12.67 47.21
CA PHE A 905 12.48 11.28 46.97
C PHE A 905 14.00 11.07 46.91
N ILE A 906 14.71 11.86 46.08
CA ILE A 906 16.15 11.74 45.88
C ILE A 906 16.90 11.88 47.21
N ASP A 907 16.56 12.87 48.03
CA ASP A 907 17.16 13.08 49.35
C ASP A 907 17.00 11.85 50.25
N LYS A 908 15.78 11.30 50.36
CA LYS A 908 15.49 10.13 51.21
C LYS A 908 16.18 8.83 50.74
N VAL A 909 16.52 8.69 49.46
CA VAL A 909 17.20 7.50 48.93
C VAL A 909 18.72 7.71 48.77
N ARG A 910 19.23 8.95 48.86
CA ARG A 910 20.66 9.33 48.74
C ARG A 910 21.63 8.44 49.51
N HIS A 911 21.24 7.97 50.70
CA HIS A 911 22.09 7.12 51.54
C HIS A 911 22.18 5.64 51.10
N THR A 912 21.36 5.21 50.14
CA THR A 912 21.36 3.82 49.61
C THR A 912 22.66 3.53 48.85
N PHE A 913 23.26 2.36 49.09
CA PHE A 913 24.54 1.96 48.46
C PHE A 913 24.59 2.16 46.94
N LEU A 914 23.53 1.74 46.22
CA LEU A 914 23.40 1.93 44.76
C LEU A 914 23.39 3.40 44.31
N ILE A 915 22.90 4.33 45.15
CA ILE A 915 22.94 5.76 44.85
C ILE A 915 24.28 6.38 45.25
N LYS A 916 24.85 6.00 46.40
CA LYS A 916 26.22 6.41 46.79
C LYS A 916 27.25 6.06 45.71
N GLU A 917 27.10 4.90 45.06
CA GLU A 917 27.99 4.42 43.98
C GLU A 917 27.80 5.15 42.64
N HIS A 918 26.67 5.85 42.42
CA HIS A 918 26.47 6.75 41.28
C HIS A 918 26.97 8.17 41.58
N LEU A 919 26.60 8.72 42.74
CA LEU A 919 27.00 10.06 43.16
C LEU A 919 28.52 10.24 43.31
N SER A 920 29.27 9.16 43.56
CA SER A 920 30.73 9.18 43.57
C SER A 920 31.38 9.11 42.18
N LYS A 921 30.58 9.02 41.09
CA LYS A 921 31.08 8.83 39.72
C LYS A 921 30.51 9.80 38.68
N LYS A 922 29.34 10.42 38.90
CA LYS A 922 28.79 11.52 38.08
C LYS A 922 27.69 12.28 38.81
N GLY A 923 27.46 13.53 38.39
CA GLY A 923 26.42 14.41 38.93
C GLY A 923 25.02 14.13 38.36
N GLU A 924 24.01 14.56 39.14
CA GLU A 924 22.55 14.49 38.92
C GLU A 924 21.94 13.09 38.67
N ILE A 925 20.88 12.77 39.43
CA ILE A 925 20.22 11.46 39.37
C ILE A 925 18.84 11.60 38.72
N ASN A 926 18.72 11.22 37.46
CA ASN A 926 17.46 11.20 36.75
C ASN A 926 16.74 9.85 36.95
N ILE A 927 15.61 9.86 37.65
CA ILE A 927 14.82 8.68 38.04
C ILE A 927 13.46 8.71 37.32
N ASP A 928 13.11 7.61 36.65
CA ASP A 928 11.82 7.49 35.97
C ASP A 928 10.64 7.33 36.95
N PHE A 929 9.79 8.36 37.05
CA PHE A 929 8.56 8.37 37.84
C PHE A 929 7.25 8.18 37.03
N SER A 930 7.34 7.91 35.72
CA SER A 930 6.18 7.82 34.81
C SER A 930 5.03 6.95 35.33
N ILE A 931 5.34 5.75 35.85
CA ILE A 931 4.35 4.80 36.37
C ILE A 931 3.66 5.34 37.63
N THR A 932 4.38 6.04 38.53
CA THR A 932 3.78 6.68 39.70
C THR A 932 2.82 7.80 39.28
N TYR A 933 3.22 8.65 38.32
CA TYR A 933 2.37 9.74 37.85
C TYR A 933 1.14 9.27 37.07
N ALA A 934 1.26 8.20 36.27
CA ALA A 934 0.11 7.56 35.62
C ALA A 934 -0.90 7.02 36.66
N ARG A 935 -0.42 6.40 37.74
CA ARG A 935 -1.29 5.91 38.84
C ARG A 935 -1.95 7.05 39.61
N VAL A 936 -1.23 8.14 39.87
CA VAL A 936 -1.78 9.36 40.49
C VAL A 936 -2.87 9.97 39.59
N LYS A 937 -2.64 10.08 38.28
CA LYS A 937 -3.65 10.56 37.33
C LYS A 937 -4.90 9.68 37.31
N ASN A 938 -4.75 8.36 37.20
CA ASN A 938 -5.89 7.44 37.21
C ASN A 938 -6.69 7.52 38.52
N TYR A 939 -6.01 7.62 39.67
CA TYR A 939 -6.68 7.78 40.96
C TYR A 939 -7.50 9.08 41.06
N ILE A 940 -6.99 10.19 40.50
CA ILE A 940 -7.74 11.46 40.42
C ILE A 940 -8.98 11.27 39.51
N LEU A 941 -8.81 10.68 38.32
CA LEU A 941 -9.92 10.43 37.39
C LEU A 941 -11.02 9.54 38.02
N GLU A 942 -10.65 8.38 38.57
CA GLU A 942 -11.56 7.46 39.27
C GLU A 942 -12.30 8.12 40.44
N THR A 943 -11.64 9.04 41.16
CA THR A 943 -12.25 9.77 42.28
C THR A 943 -13.26 10.82 41.81
N PHE A 944 -13.02 11.47 40.67
CA PHE A 944 -13.83 12.60 40.20
C PHE A 944 -14.96 12.21 39.22
N TYR A 945 -14.85 11.11 38.45
CA TYR A 945 -15.92 10.69 37.52
C TYR A 945 -17.31 10.55 38.18
N PRO A 946 -17.47 9.94 39.38
CA PRO A 946 -18.79 9.83 40.03
C PRO A 946 -19.37 11.21 40.44
N PHE A 947 -18.50 12.17 40.75
CA PHE A 947 -18.88 13.54 41.08
C PHE A 947 -19.31 14.30 39.81
N LEU A 948 -18.52 14.23 38.73
CA LEU A 948 -18.85 14.89 37.46
C LEU A 948 -20.17 14.39 36.89
N LYS A 949 -20.40 13.07 36.87
CA LYS A 949 -21.67 12.49 36.39
C LYS A 949 -22.87 13.00 37.20
N LYS A 950 -22.77 13.03 38.53
CA LYS A 950 -23.85 13.54 39.39
C LYS A 950 -24.14 15.03 39.14
N ILE A 951 -23.11 15.84 38.86
CA ILE A 951 -23.29 17.27 38.63
C ILE A 951 -23.74 17.60 37.20
N GLU A 952 -23.42 16.77 36.20
CA GLU A 952 -23.93 16.96 34.83
C GLU A 952 -25.46 17.07 34.80
N GLU A 953 -26.15 16.16 35.48
CA GLU A 953 -27.61 16.17 35.62
C GLU A 953 -28.13 17.48 36.27
N GLU A 954 -27.33 18.14 37.11
CA GLU A 954 -27.62 19.43 37.77
C GLU A 954 -27.21 20.69 36.98
N THR A 955 -26.28 20.59 36.02
CA THR A 955 -25.69 21.74 35.30
C THR A 955 -26.09 21.82 33.84
N LYS A 956 -26.40 20.69 33.19
CA LYS A 956 -26.89 20.63 31.81
C LYS A 956 -28.24 21.35 31.63
N ILE A 957 -29.02 21.44 32.71
CA ILE A 957 -30.28 22.22 32.83
C ILE A 957 -30.03 23.75 32.84
N LYS A 958 -28.79 24.21 33.04
CA LYS A 958 -28.44 25.64 33.11
C LYS A 958 -27.70 26.19 31.89
N ILE A 959 -26.93 25.36 31.17
CA ILE A 959 -26.22 25.80 29.95
C ILE A 959 -27.13 25.54 28.75
N ASN A 960 -28.13 26.42 28.61
CA ASN A 960 -29.09 26.38 27.50
C ASN A 960 -28.49 27.03 26.24
N ILE A 961 -28.59 26.33 25.11
CA ILE A 961 -28.35 26.91 23.79
C ILE A 961 -29.61 27.67 23.35
N TYR A 962 -29.42 28.91 22.92
CA TYR A 962 -30.44 29.78 22.35
C TYR A 962 -29.95 30.32 20.99
N PRO A 963 -30.86 30.78 20.10
CA PRO A 963 -30.45 31.27 18.78
C PRO A 963 -29.48 32.45 18.86
N SER A 964 -28.46 32.43 18.00
CA SER A 964 -27.36 33.39 17.86
C SER A 964 -26.16 33.24 18.81
N ILE A 965 -26.17 32.30 19.77
CA ILE A 965 -25.02 32.09 20.66
C ILE A 965 -23.76 31.68 19.87
N THR A 966 -22.63 32.32 20.16
CA THR A 966 -21.31 32.01 19.60
C THR A 966 -20.62 30.88 20.38
N LEU A 967 -19.63 30.23 19.75
CA LEU A 967 -18.80 29.24 20.46
C LEU A 967 -17.97 29.85 21.59
N ASP A 968 -17.61 31.12 21.51
CA ASP A 968 -16.83 31.80 22.55
C ASP A 968 -17.71 32.14 23.77
N GLU A 969 -18.97 32.55 23.56
CA GLU A 969 -19.96 32.69 24.64
C GLU A 969 -20.33 31.34 25.28
N LEU A 970 -20.40 30.27 24.48
CA LEU A 970 -20.61 28.91 24.99
C LEU A 970 -19.41 28.45 25.84
N GLN A 971 -18.17 28.64 25.37
CA GLN A 971 -16.95 28.35 26.13
C GLN A 971 -16.88 29.16 27.43
N TYR A 972 -17.23 30.45 27.37
CA TYR A 972 -17.31 31.33 28.54
C TYR A 972 -18.39 30.88 29.54
N SER A 973 -19.50 30.32 29.06
CA SER A 973 -20.57 29.77 29.91
C SER A 973 -20.15 28.54 30.70
N TYR A 974 -19.24 27.71 30.16
CA TYR A 974 -18.61 26.63 30.92
C TYR A 974 -17.59 27.15 31.95
N ILE A 975 -16.75 28.11 31.56
CA ILE A 975 -15.71 28.69 32.43
C ILE A 975 -16.32 29.48 33.60
N SER A 976 -17.44 30.18 33.37
CA SER A 976 -18.08 31.08 34.35
C SER A 976 -19.13 30.39 35.23
N ASN A 977 -19.22 29.05 35.19
CA ASN A 977 -20.20 28.29 35.94
C ASN A 977 -19.79 28.15 37.43
N GLU A 978 -19.89 29.22 38.21
CA GLU A 978 -19.46 29.20 39.61
C GLU A 978 -20.31 28.24 40.48
N LYS A 979 -21.54 27.85 40.06
CA LYS A 979 -22.28 26.74 40.71
C LYS A 979 -21.55 25.40 40.56
N PHE A 980 -20.91 25.16 39.42
CA PHE A 980 -20.04 24.00 39.22
C PHE A 980 -18.74 24.15 40.00
N PHE A 981 -18.03 25.27 39.86
CA PHE A 981 -16.71 25.44 40.46
C PHE A 981 -16.72 25.52 41.99
N SER A 982 -17.71 26.16 42.62
CA SER A 982 -17.88 26.13 44.09
C SER A 982 -18.08 24.70 44.62
N LYS A 983 -18.98 23.91 44.02
CA LYS A 983 -19.15 22.48 44.35
C LYS A 983 -17.89 21.65 44.08
N LEU A 984 -17.15 21.95 43.02
CA LEU A 984 -15.88 21.28 42.70
C LEU A 984 -14.81 21.59 43.76
N ARG A 985 -14.67 22.86 44.19
CA ARG A 985 -13.77 23.27 45.28
C ARG A 985 -14.14 22.57 46.60
N GLU A 986 -15.42 22.49 46.94
CA GLU A 986 -15.91 21.74 48.10
C GLU A 986 -15.53 20.25 48.03
N PHE A 987 -15.72 19.62 46.86
CA PHE A 987 -15.35 18.23 46.63
C PHE A 987 -13.83 18.01 46.71
N CYS A 988 -13.02 18.88 46.11
CA CYS A 988 -11.55 18.83 46.21
C CYS A 988 -11.11 18.91 47.68
N ASN A 989 -11.66 19.85 48.46
CA ASN A 989 -11.40 19.98 49.89
C ASN A 989 -11.79 18.73 50.69
N LYS A 990 -12.92 18.09 50.35
CA LYS A 990 -13.36 16.83 50.96
C LYS A 990 -12.44 15.65 50.61
N VAL A 991 -12.02 15.55 49.36
CA VAL A 991 -11.10 14.51 48.88
C VAL A 991 -9.71 14.68 49.52
N THR A 992 -9.16 15.90 49.55
CA THR A 992 -7.90 16.24 50.24
C THR A 992 -7.94 15.81 51.71
N LYS A 993 -8.99 16.18 52.47
CA LYS A 993 -9.15 15.75 53.87
C LYS A 993 -9.23 14.21 54.01
N ASN A 994 -9.85 13.50 53.06
CA ASN A 994 -9.91 12.04 53.08
C ASN A 994 -8.55 11.39 52.77
N ILE A 995 -7.70 12.03 51.98
CA ILE A 995 -6.35 11.57 51.62
C ILE A 995 -5.37 11.79 52.78
N GLU A 996 -5.45 12.94 53.44
CA GLU A 996 -4.66 13.27 54.64
C GLU A 996 -4.95 12.31 55.81
N ASN A 997 -6.22 11.90 55.96
CA ASN A 997 -6.66 10.92 56.96
C ASN A 997 -6.59 9.44 56.47
N CYS A 998 -6.00 9.16 55.30
CA CYS A 998 -6.07 7.81 54.72
C CYS A 998 -5.09 6.83 55.36
N ALA A 999 -5.52 5.57 55.51
CA ALA A 999 -4.66 4.50 56.00
C ALA A 999 -3.48 4.22 55.04
N THR A 1000 -2.27 4.19 55.60
CA THR A 1000 -0.96 4.24 54.90
C THR A 1000 -0.81 3.29 53.72
N ASN A 1001 -1.50 2.13 53.75
CA ASN A 1001 -1.38 1.07 52.76
C ASN A 1001 -1.92 1.41 51.37
N ARG A 1002 -2.96 2.24 51.23
CA ARG A 1002 -3.58 2.52 49.92
C ARG A 1002 -2.75 3.50 49.09
N ILE A 1003 -2.37 4.63 49.69
CA ILE A 1003 -1.62 5.71 49.00
C ILE A 1003 -0.23 5.24 48.55
N ILE A 1004 0.47 4.44 49.35
CA ILE A 1004 1.81 3.94 48.96
C ILE A 1004 1.77 2.92 47.81
N ASP A 1005 0.63 2.31 47.51
CA ASP A 1005 0.52 1.37 46.38
C ASP A 1005 0.30 2.06 45.02
N LEU A 1006 0.00 3.37 45.01
CA LEU A 1006 0.17 4.24 43.84
C LEU A 1006 1.66 4.43 43.47
N MET A 1007 2.57 4.35 44.45
CA MET A 1007 4.01 4.47 44.21
C MET A 1007 4.59 3.17 43.66
N GLN A 1008 5.34 3.26 42.54
CA GLN A 1008 5.92 2.08 41.89
C GLN A 1008 6.97 1.35 42.74
N CYS A 1009 7.00 0.02 42.63
CA CYS A 1009 7.87 -0.86 43.45
C CYS A 1009 9.31 -0.98 42.93
N VAL A 1010 9.57 -0.62 41.67
CA VAL A 1010 10.88 -0.76 41.02
C VAL A 1010 11.12 0.48 40.17
N LEU A 1011 12.12 1.28 40.53
CA LEU A 1011 12.53 2.47 39.80
C LEU A 1011 13.71 2.13 38.88
N ARG A 1012 13.76 2.80 37.72
CA ARG A 1012 14.89 2.77 36.79
C ARG A 1012 15.70 4.07 36.94
N LEU A 1013 17.00 3.93 36.83
CA LEU A 1013 17.93 5.04 36.62
C LEU A 1013 18.08 5.22 35.09
N ASN A 1014 18.02 6.45 34.60
CA ASN A 1014 17.98 6.71 33.15
C ASN A 1014 19.36 6.65 32.48
N ASP A 1015 20.45 6.62 33.26
CA ASP A 1015 21.85 6.63 32.83
C ASP A 1015 22.39 5.26 32.38
N GLY A 1016 21.77 4.69 31.34
CA GLY A 1016 22.34 3.69 30.41
C GLY A 1016 22.55 2.25 30.93
N PHE A 1017 22.85 2.07 32.23
CA PHE A 1017 23.09 0.77 32.85
C PHE A 1017 21.81 0.19 33.45
N LYS A 1018 21.64 -1.14 33.38
CA LYS A 1018 20.41 -1.85 33.85
C LYS A 1018 20.22 -1.90 35.38
N LYS A 1019 20.76 -0.94 36.13
CA LYS A 1019 20.61 -0.82 37.59
C LYS A 1019 19.17 -0.41 37.93
N LYS A 1020 18.62 -0.99 39.01
CA LYS A 1020 17.22 -0.83 39.44
C LYS A 1020 17.14 -0.64 40.95
N ILE A 1021 16.33 0.32 41.40
CA ILE A 1021 16.08 0.53 42.83
C ILE A 1021 14.77 -0.15 43.19
N VAL A 1022 14.82 -1.20 44.03
CA VAL A 1022 13.64 -1.97 44.45
C VAL A 1022 13.11 -1.47 45.80
N LEU A 1023 11.94 -0.85 45.78
CA LEU A 1023 11.24 -0.33 46.96
C LEU A 1023 10.25 -1.37 47.52
N LYS A 1024 10.77 -2.28 48.37
CA LYS A 1024 9.93 -3.18 49.19
C LYS A 1024 8.88 -2.36 49.98
N LYS A 1025 7.68 -2.88 50.22
CA LYS A 1025 6.56 -2.13 50.84
C LYS A 1025 6.93 -1.40 52.15
N ARG A 1026 7.76 -2.00 53.01
CA ARG A 1026 8.32 -1.34 54.23
C ARG A 1026 9.08 -0.03 53.95
N ARG A 1027 9.74 0.11 52.80
CA ARG A 1027 10.42 1.37 52.39
C ARG A 1027 9.44 2.38 51.76
N ARG A 1028 8.42 1.93 51.01
CA ARG A 1028 7.41 2.84 50.42
C ARG A 1028 6.61 3.61 51.48
N VAL A 1029 6.46 3.06 52.68
CA VAL A 1029 5.88 3.75 53.87
C VAL A 1029 6.58 5.09 54.18
N ALA A 1030 7.90 5.20 54.01
CA ALA A 1030 8.64 6.45 54.29
C ALA A 1030 8.31 7.60 53.32
N PHE A 1031 7.63 7.30 52.21
CA PHE A 1031 7.18 8.25 51.19
C PHE A 1031 5.68 8.56 51.28
N HIS A 1032 4.97 8.05 52.28
CA HIS A 1032 3.53 8.29 52.45
C HIS A 1032 3.21 9.80 52.50
N LYS A 1033 3.97 10.57 53.29
CA LYS A 1033 3.77 12.03 53.43
C LYS A 1033 4.01 12.78 52.11
N ASP A 1034 4.89 12.28 51.25
CA ASP A 1034 5.23 12.92 49.96
C ASP A 1034 4.17 12.57 48.90
N MET A 1035 3.69 11.32 48.90
CA MET A 1035 2.55 10.90 48.08
C MET A 1035 1.25 11.61 48.48
N VAL A 1036 1.00 11.82 49.77
CA VAL A 1036 -0.11 12.66 50.27
C VAL A 1036 0.04 14.09 49.76
N LYS A 1037 1.21 14.73 49.94
CA LYS A 1037 1.48 16.08 49.39
C LYS A 1037 1.24 16.16 47.88
N LEU A 1038 1.75 15.20 47.11
CA LEU A 1038 1.60 15.13 45.66
C LEU A 1038 0.12 15.03 45.25
N LEU A 1039 -0.65 14.15 45.91
CA LEU A 1039 -2.08 14.00 45.70
C LEU A 1039 -2.85 15.28 46.06
N THR A 1040 -2.71 15.76 47.30
CA THR A 1040 -3.36 16.98 47.79
C THR A 1040 -3.09 18.18 46.87
N ARG A 1041 -1.84 18.39 46.46
CA ARG A 1041 -1.47 19.48 45.55
C ARG A 1041 -2.18 19.36 44.19
N ASN A 1042 -2.16 18.19 43.57
CA ASN A 1042 -2.81 17.97 42.27
C ASN A 1042 -4.34 18.03 42.34
N ILE A 1043 -4.94 17.63 43.46
CA ILE A 1043 -6.40 17.62 43.66
C ILE A 1043 -6.93 19.01 43.95
N SER A 1044 -6.21 19.82 44.74
CA SER A 1044 -6.62 21.20 45.04
C SER A 1044 -6.56 22.14 43.84
N ILE A 1045 -5.77 21.83 42.80
CA ILE A 1045 -5.68 22.64 41.55
C ILE A 1045 -6.61 22.15 40.43
N VAL A 1046 -7.42 21.11 40.64
CA VAL A 1046 -8.35 20.59 39.60
C VAL A 1046 -9.30 21.67 39.05
N PRO A 1047 -9.86 22.61 39.84
CA PRO A 1047 -10.71 23.68 39.29
C PRO A 1047 -9.97 24.55 38.26
N GLU A 1048 -8.75 24.99 38.59
CA GLU A 1048 -7.91 25.85 37.74
C GLU A 1048 -7.40 25.09 36.51
N VAL A 1049 -7.07 23.80 36.68
CA VAL A 1049 -6.72 22.91 35.56
C VAL A 1049 -7.91 22.68 34.62
N ILE A 1050 -9.14 22.53 35.13
CA ILE A 1050 -10.33 22.41 34.28
C ILE A 1050 -10.58 23.71 33.53
N ILE A 1051 -10.50 24.88 34.18
CA ILE A 1051 -10.67 26.19 33.53
C ILE A 1051 -9.63 26.39 32.40
N SER A 1052 -8.35 26.13 32.68
CA SER A 1052 -7.28 26.26 31.67
C SER A 1052 -7.40 25.21 30.55
N SER A 1053 -7.79 23.97 30.88
CA SER A 1053 -8.06 22.93 29.88
C SER A 1053 -9.22 23.33 28.96
N ILE A 1054 -10.35 23.83 29.49
CA ILE A 1054 -11.49 24.31 28.71
C ILE A 1054 -11.09 25.49 27.81
N LYS A 1055 -10.27 26.44 28.30
CA LYS A 1055 -9.70 27.52 27.48
C LYS A 1055 -8.85 26.99 26.32
N SER A 1056 -8.14 25.89 26.52
CA SER A 1056 -7.30 25.23 25.50
C SER A 1056 -8.04 24.22 24.60
N LEU A 1057 -9.34 23.96 24.81
CA LEU A 1057 -10.06 22.99 23.99
C LEU A 1057 -10.18 23.48 22.54
N PRO A 1058 -9.83 22.66 21.53
CA PRO A 1058 -10.10 22.99 20.14
C PRO A 1058 -11.60 23.21 19.93
N ARG A 1059 -12.00 24.31 19.29
CA ARG A 1059 -13.42 24.67 19.05
C ARG A 1059 -14.31 23.48 18.60
N PRO A 1060 -13.89 22.56 17.70
CA PRO A 1060 -14.72 21.41 17.33
C PRO A 1060 -15.13 20.50 18.50
N LYS A 1061 -14.31 20.38 19.55
CA LYS A 1061 -14.64 19.59 20.75
C LYS A 1061 -15.67 20.23 21.64
N ILE A 1062 -15.84 21.56 21.56
CA ILE A 1062 -16.90 22.29 22.26
C ILE A 1062 -18.23 22.15 21.49
N VAL A 1063 -18.16 22.14 20.15
CA VAL A 1063 -19.31 21.90 19.27
C VAL A 1063 -19.91 20.50 19.47
N GLU A 1064 -19.07 19.46 19.55
CA GLU A 1064 -19.49 18.06 19.57
C GLU A 1064 -20.39 17.65 20.77
N GLU A 1065 -20.34 18.35 21.93
CA GLU A 1065 -21.24 18.04 23.06
C GLU A 1065 -22.73 18.25 22.70
N TYR A 1066 -23.02 19.26 21.87
CA TYR A 1066 -24.38 19.70 21.55
C TYR A 1066 -24.78 19.52 20.09
N LEU A 1067 -23.83 19.52 19.16
CA LEU A 1067 -24.06 19.52 17.71
C LEU A 1067 -23.24 18.40 17.04
N SER A 1068 -23.90 17.50 16.32
CA SER A 1068 -23.22 16.44 15.54
C SER A 1068 -23.14 16.80 14.05
N PRO A 1069 -22.07 16.36 13.34
CA PRO A 1069 -21.91 16.62 11.91
C PRO A 1069 -22.80 15.71 11.04
N PHE A 1070 -23.75 16.31 10.35
CA PHE A 1070 -24.72 15.68 9.46
C PHE A 1070 -24.56 16.23 8.03
N HIS A 1071 -24.11 15.38 7.08
CA HIS A 1071 -24.00 15.70 5.63
C HIS A 1071 -23.19 16.95 5.23
N GLY A 1072 -22.45 17.57 6.16
CA GLY A 1072 -21.75 18.84 5.94
C GLY A 1072 -22.42 20.07 6.57
N ILE A 1073 -23.36 19.86 7.50
CA ILE A 1073 -23.92 20.85 8.43
C ILE A 1073 -23.75 20.29 9.86
N TYR A 1074 -23.51 21.13 10.85
CA TYR A 1074 -23.64 20.72 12.26
C TYR A 1074 -25.09 20.93 12.70
N ILE A 1075 -25.76 19.88 13.17
CA ILE A 1075 -27.16 19.90 13.63
C ILE A 1075 -27.21 19.45 15.08
N ASP A 1076 -28.14 19.99 15.86
CA ASP A 1076 -28.22 19.68 17.29
C ASP A 1076 -28.55 18.22 17.59
N ASN A 1077 -27.96 17.75 18.69
CA ASN A 1077 -28.05 16.37 19.14
C ASN A 1077 -29.49 15.98 19.55
N SER A 1078 -30.35 16.93 19.93
CA SER A 1078 -31.76 16.66 20.28
C SER A 1078 -32.59 16.35 19.03
N SER A 1079 -32.52 17.23 18.02
CA SER A 1079 -33.14 17.04 16.71
C SER A 1079 -32.67 15.75 16.05
N LEU A 1080 -31.36 15.47 16.07
CA LEU A 1080 -30.82 14.23 15.50
C LEU A 1080 -31.26 12.97 16.25
N LEU A 1081 -31.46 13.01 17.57
CA LEU A 1081 -32.02 11.88 18.33
C LEU A 1081 -33.51 11.64 18.05
N LYS A 1082 -34.31 12.70 17.88
CA LYS A 1082 -35.70 12.59 17.42
C LYS A 1082 -35.79 12.00 16.03
N LEU A 1083 -34.99 12.54 15.08
CA LEU A 1083 -34.91 12.06 13.71
C LEU A 1083 -34.47 10.59 13.65
N LYS A 1084 -33.47 10.19 14.44
CA LYS A 1084 -33.08 8.78 14.61
C LYS A 1084 -34.25 7.91 15.06
N SER A 1085 -34.98 8.34 16.08
CA SER A 1085 -36.10 7.57 16.64
C SER A 1085 -37.22 7.34 15.61
N ALA A 1086 -37.48 8.33 14.76
CA ALA A 1086 -38.40 8.20 13.63
C ALA A 1086 -37.82 7.33 12.49
N PHE A 1087 -36.53 7.46 12.20
CA PHE A 1087 -35.82 6.68 11.18
C PHE A 1087 -35.82 5.17 11.50
N ASP A 1088 -35.46 4.81 12.74
CA ASP A 1088 -35.45 3.43 13.23
C ASP A 1088 -36.88 2.82 13.20
N PHE A 1089 -37.90 3.62 13.49
CA PHE A 1089 -39.31 3.23 13.36
C PHE A 1089 -39.71 2.96 11.89
N THR A 1090 -39.42 3.87 10.96
CA THR A 1090 -39.78 3.71 9.54
C THR A 1090 -39.00 2.58 8.88
N GLN A 1091 -37.71 2.40 9.21
CA GLN A 1091 -36.93 1.23 8.75
C GLN A 1091 -37.57 -0.08 9.22
N LYS A 1092 -38.00 -0.17 10.49
CA LYS A 1092 -38.71 -1.34 11.03
C LYS A 1092 -40.05 -1.55 10.32
N LYS A 1093 -40.81 -0.48 10.04
CA LYS A 1093 -42.10 -0.55 9.32
C LYS A 1093 -41.92 -1.10 7.90
N ILE A 1094 -40.90 -0.66 7.17
CA ILE A 1094 -40.59 -1.15 5.81
C ILE A 1094 -40.14 -2.62 5.81
N ILE A 1095 -39.35 -3.04 6.80
CA ILE A 1095 -38.92 -4.44 6.94
C ILE A 1095 -40.10 -5.37 7.28
N CYS A 1096 -41.09 -4.86 8.01
CA CYS A 1096 -42.31 -5.57 8.38
C CYS A 1096 -43.49 -5.32 7.43
N ASP A 1097 -43.29 -4.67 6.29
CA ASP A 1097 -44.35 -4.45 5.29
C ASP A 1097 -44.88 -5.81 4.79
N PRO A 1098 -46.20 -6.09 4.80
CA PRO A 1098 -46.74 -7.40 4.46
C PRO A 1098 -46.39 -7.87 3.04
N VAL A 1099 -46.29 -6.95 2.07
CA VAL A 1099 -46.01 -7.28 0.67
C VAL A 1099 -44.53 -7.64 0.52
N LEU A 1100 -43.62 -6.80 1.02
CA LEU A 1100 -42.19 -7.06 1.03
C LEU A 1100 -41.84 -8.31 1.83
N ALA A 1101 -42.46 -8.53 2.99
CA ALA A 1101 -42.24 -9.72 3.82
C ALA A 1101 -42.65 -11.01 3.08
N GLY A 1102 -43.83 -11.04 2.46
CA GLY A 1102 -44.31 -12.17 1.66
C GLY A 1102 -43.45 -12.48 0.42
N LEU A 1103 -42.69 -11.51 -0.08
CA LEU A 1103 -41.79 -11.68 -1.22
C LEU A 1103 -40.39 -12.16 -0.85
N VAL A 1104 -39.91 -11.97 0.38
CA VAL A 1104 -38.58 -12.44 0.84
C VAL A 1104 -38.39 -13.92 0.50
N ASP A 1105 -39.42 -14.73 0.73
CA ASP A 1105 -39.40 -16.17 0.51
C ASP A 1105 -39.36 -16.57 -0.98
N ARG A 1106 -40.03 -15.80 -1.85
CA ARG A 1106 -40.09 -16.02 -3.30
C ARG A 1106 -38.79 -15.55 -3.98
N ILE A 1107 -38.28 -14.39 -3.60
CA ILE A 1107 -36.97 -13.87 -4.00
C ILE A 1107 -35.87 -14.87 -3.64
N SER A 1108 -35.92 -15.43 -2.42
CA SER A 1108 -34.95 -16.43 -1.96
C SER A 1108 -34.96 -17.73 -2.78
N LEU A 1109 -36.12 -18.17 -3.28
CA LEU A 1109 -36.24 -19.34 -4.16
C LEU A 1109 -35.72 -19.02 -5.56
N ASN A 1110 -36.14 -17.90 -6.16
CA ASN A 1110 -35.68 -17.45 -7.48
C ASN A 1110 -34.15 -17.32 -7.58
N ILE A 1111 -33.48 -17.03 -6.45
CA ILE A 1111 -32.02 -17.03 -6.33
C ILE A 1111 -31.44 -18.46 -6.30
N ILE A 1112 -32.07 -19.42 -5.59
CA ILE A 1112 -31.65 -20.82 -5.59
C ILE A 1112 -31.75 -21.39 -7.01
N ASP A 1113 -32.89 -21.18 -7.68
CA ASP A 1113 -33.14 -21.70 -9.03
C ASP A 1113 -32.12 -21.19 -10.07
N LYS A 1114 -31.59 -19.98 -9.88
CA LYS A 1114 -30.60 -19.35 -10.78
C LYS A 1114 -29.13 -19.64 -10.46
N PHE A 1115 -28.82 -20.18 -9.28
CA PHE A 1115 -27.42 -20.36 -8.82
C PHE A 1115 -27.14 -21.71 -8.13
N GLY A 1116 -28.09 -22.65 -8.11
CA GLY A 1116 -28.00 -23.91 -7.37
C GLY A 1116 -26.82 -24.82 -7.75
N ASP A 1117 -26.30 -24.70 -8.98
CA ASP A 1117 -25.25 -25.60 -9.52
C ASP A 1117 -23.82 -25.25 -9.12
N GLY A 1118 -23.63 -24.35 -8.14
CA GLY A 1118 -22.39 -24.23 -7.35
C GLY A 1118 -21.12 -23.71 -8.06
N LYS A 1119 -21.15 -23.45 -9.37
CA LYS A 1119 -19.93 -23.19 -10.18
C LYS A 1119 -19.41 -21.74 -10.20
N ASN A 1120 -20.12 -20.74 -9.66
CA ASN A 1120 -19.79 -19.32 -9.86
C ASN A 1120 -19.29 -18.59 -8.61
N ALA A 1121 -18.15 -17.89 -8.72
CA ALA A 1121 -17.55 -17.08 -7.64
C ALA A 1121 -18.07 -15.63 -7.57
N CYS A 1122 -18.65 -15.08 -8.64
CA CYS A 1122 -19.07 -13.67 -8.75
C CYS A 1122 -20.50 -13.37 -8.25
N ILE A 1123 -20.97 -14.09 -7.24
CA ILE A 1123 -22.38 -14.11 -6.81
C ILE A 1123 -22.90 -12.74 -6.32
N SER A 1124 -22.11 -11.98 -5.55
CA SER A 1124 -22.61 -10.85 -4.73
C SER A 1124 -23.31 -9.73 -5.51
N LEU A 1125 -22.76 -9.29 -6.65
CA LEU A 1125 -23.33 -8.20 -7.45
C LEU A 1125 -24.62 -8.63 -8.17
N TYR A 1126 -24.69 -9.88 -8.63
CA TYR A 1126 -25.88 -10.41 -9.30
C TYR A 1126 -27.05 -10.64 -8.33
N LEU A 1127 -26.78 -11.07 -7.09
CA LEU A 1127 -27.81 -11.15 -6.04
C LEU A 1127 -28.50 -9.80 -5.83
N TYR A 1128 -27.73 -8.72 -5.68
CA TYR A 1128 -28.31 -7.39 -5.47
C TYR A 1128 -29.12 -6.91 -6.68
N LYS A 1129 -28.70 -7.22 -7.91
CA LYS A 1129 -29.49 -6.91 -9.11
C LYS A 1129 -30.85 -7.60 -9.06
N ILE A 1130 -30.88 -8.91 -8.79
CA ILE A 1130 -32.11 -9.72 -8.74
C ILE A 1130 -33.05 -9.25 -7.61
N ILE A 1131 -32.53 -8.98 -6.41
CA ILE A 1131 -33.34 -8.49 -5.29
C ILE A 1131 -33.93 -7.11 -5.62
N ASN A 1132 -33.14 -6.19 -6.19
CA ASN A 1132 -33.63 -4.84 -6.54
C ASN A 1132 -34.71 -4.88 -7.64
N SER A 1133 -34.52 -5.72 -8.66
CA SER A 1133 -35.36 -5.76 -9.86
C SER A 1133 -36.55 -6.72 -9.75
N TYR A 1134 -36.77 -7.34 -8.58
CA TYR A 1134 -37.90 -8.25 -8.40
C TYR A 1134 -39.21 -7.44 -8.35
N THR A 1135 -40.19 -7.82 -9.18
CA THR A 1135 -41.49 -7.16 -9.30
C THR A 1135 -42.34 -7.38 -8.05
N VAL A 1136 -42.82 -6.31 -7.44
CA VAL A 1136 -43.59 -6.34 -6.18
C VAL A 1136 -45.09 -6.29 -6.43
N CYS A 1137 -45.56 -5.22 -7.09
CA CYS A 1137 -46.96 -5.00 -7.45
C CYS A 1137 -47.01 -4.03 -8.63
N GLY A 1138 -47.80 -4.34 -9.66
CA GLY A 1138 -47.70 -3.65 -10.96
C GLY A 1138 -46.28 -3.73 -11.53
N GLU A 1139 -45.84 -2.68 -12.23
CA GLU A 1139 -44.47 -2.58 -12.77
C GLU A 1139 -43.41 -2.18 -11.71
N LEU A 1140 -43.80 -2.04 -10.43
CA LEU A 1140 -42.87 -1.58 -9.40
C LEU A 1140 -41.90 -2.69 -9.00
N SER A 1141 -40.63 -2.49 -9.36
CA SER A 1141 -39.49 -3.20 -8.79
C SER A 1141 -39.38 -2.98 -7.27
N THR A 1142 -38.76 -3.91 -6.56
CA THR A 1142 -38.51 -3.82 -5.10
C THR A 1142 -37.78 -2.54 -4.71
N TYR A 1143 -36.83 -2.08 -5.54
CA TYR A 1143 -36.18 -0.78 -5.34
C TYR A 1143 -37.17 0.39 -5.38
N ASN A 1144 -38.07 0.42 -6.38
CA ASN A 1144 -39.08 1.48 -6.53
C ASN A 1144 -40.16 1.40 -5.45
N TYR A 1145 -40.55 0.19 -5.02
CA TYR A 1145 -41.55 0.00 -3.97
C TYR A 1145 -41.04 0.47 -2.59
N ILE A 1146 -39.80 0.10 -2.21
CA ILE A 1146 -39.18 0.63 -0.98
C ILE A 1146 -39.04 2.15 -1.05
N ARG A 1147 -38.67 2.71 -2.21
CA ARG A 1147 -38.61 4.16 -2.41
C ARG A 1147 -39.99 4.83 -2.26
N LYS A 1148 -41.07 4.18 -2.68
CA LYS A 1148 -42.43 4.68 -2.43
C LYS A 1148 -42.75 4.70 -0.94
N LEU A 1149 -42.56 3.58 -0.23
CA LEU A 1149 -42.84 3.50 1.21
C LEU A 1149 -42.08 4.56 2.04
N VAL A 1150 -40.82 4.86 1.71
CA VAL A 1150 -40.07 5.93 2.40
C VAL A 1150 -40.71 7.31 2.16
N ARG A 1151 -41.22 7.57 0.95
CA ARG A 1151 -41.85 8.85 0.59
C ARG A 1151 -43.23 9.02 1.21
N ASP A 1152 -43.99 7.93 1.30
CA ASP A 1152 -45.31 7.92 1.94
C ASP A 1152 -45.18 8.19 3.47
N GLU A 1153 -44.07 7.79 4.12
CA GLU A 1153 -43.81 8.05 5.55
C GLU A 1153 -43.11 9.38 5.86
N LEU A 1154 -42.36 9.97 4.92
CA LEU A 1154 -41.54 11.17 5.17
C LEU A 1154 -42.32 12.38 5.73
N PRO A 1155 -43.56 12.69 5.27
CA PRO A 1155 -44.38 13.76 5.85
C PRO A 1155 -44.67 13.53 7.33
N ILE A 1156 -44.98 12.29 7.72
CA ILE A 1156 -45.28 11.90 9.11
C ILE A 1156 -44.05 12.09 10.01
N ILE A 1157 -42.84 11.90 9.48
CA ILE A 1157 -41.58 12.20 10.18
C ILE A 1157 -41.42 13.72 10.33
N LYS A 1158 -41.66 14.48 9.26
CA LYS A 1158 -41.55 15.95 9.24
C LYS A 1158 -42.47 16.60 10.27
N ASP A 1159 -43.75 16.27 10.25
CA ASP A 1159 -44.76 16.84 11.14
C ASP A 1159 -44.50 16.51 12.62
N LYS A 1160 -44.03 15.29 12.92
CA LYS A 1160 -43.66 14.89 14.29
C LYS A 1160 -42.35 15.51 14.80
N THR A 1161 -41.49 15.98 13.92
CA THR A 1161 -40.17 16.55 14.30
C THR A 1161 -40.22 18.07 14.48
N LEU A 1162 -41.06 18.77 13.68
CA LEU A 1162 -41.09 20.23 13.58
C LEU A 1162 -41.62 21.00 14.81
N ASN A 1163 -42.04 20.32 15.89
CA ASN A 1163 -42.53 20.99 17.10
C ASN A 1163 -41.47 21.83 17.83
N ASP A 1164 -40.18 21.53 17.66
CA ASP A 1164 -39.07 22.35 18.16
C ASP A 1164 -38.21 22.85 16.97
N PRO A 1165 -37.62 24.06 17.07
CA PRO A 1165 -36.74 24.58 16.03
C PRO A 1165 -35.42 23.79 15.98
N ILE A 1166 -35.11 23.22 14.81
CA ILE A 1166 -33.82 22.55 14.56
C ILE A 1166 -32.70 23.59 14.63
N MET A 1167 -31.73 23.40 15.51
CA MET A 1167 -30.58 24.30 15.64
C MET A 1167 -29.41 23.79 14.78
N ILE A 1168 -28.74 24.72 14.11
CA ILE A 1168 -27.60 24.45 13.23
C ILE A 1168 -26.44 25.39 13.53
N MET A 1169 -25.21 24.98 13.20
CA MET A 1169 -24.06 25.89 13.27
C MET A 1169 -23.72 26.49 11.90
N HIS A 1170 -23.59 27.81 11.87
CA HIS A 1170 -23.24 28.60 10.69
C HIS A 1170 -22.32 29.76 11.12
N ASN A 1171 -21.13 29.84 10.51
CA ASN A 1171 -20.10 30.84 10.83
C ASN A 1171 -19.79 31.00 12.33
N ASP A 1172 -19.50 29.89 13.00
CA ASP A 1172 -19.16 29.83 14.43
C ASP A 1172 -20.26 30.35 15.39
N LYS A 1173 -21.50 30.51 14.88
CA LYS A 1173 -22.73 30.77 15.64
C LYS A 1173 -23.71 29.60 15.54
N ILE A 1174 -24.55 29.43 16.55
CA ILE A 1174 -25.66 28.47 16.54
C ILE A 1174 -26.96 29.22 16.26
N GLU A 1175 -27.65 28.90 15.16
CA GLU A 1175 -28.88 29.56 14.71
C GLU A 1175 -29.99 28.55 14.39
N ALA A 1176 -31.25 29.00 14.39
CA ALA A 1176 -32.37 28.15 14.01
C ALA A 1176 -32.39 27.96 12.48
N ALA A 1177 -32.52 26.71 12.02
CA ALA A 1177 -32.53 26.40 10.60
C ALA A 1177 -33.72 27.05 9.88
N ASN A 1178 -33.46 27.81 8.81
CA ASN A 1178 -34.52 28.34 7.96
C ASN A 1178 -35.21 27.22 7.15
N GLN A 1179 -36.41 27.48 6.63
CA GLN A 1179 -37.21 26.47 5.92
C GLN A 1179 -36.51 25.82 4.72
N ARG A 1180 -35.57 26.52 4.08
CA ARG A 1180 -34.73 25.96 3.02
C ARG A 1180 -33.74 24.94 3.59
N MET A 1181 -32.99 25.29 4.63
CA MET A 1181 -32.07 24.37 5.31
C MET A 1181 -32.80 23.18 5.93
N ILE A 1182 -33.98 23.37 6.53
CA ILE A 1182 -34.86 22.29 6.98
C ILE A 1182 -35.19 21.34 5.83
N SER A 1183 -35.56 21.87 4.66
CA SER A 1183 -35.85 21.05 3.47
C SER A 1183 -34.61 20.31 2.96
N GLU A 1184 -33.47 20.99 2.85
CA GLU A 1184 -32.19 20.39 2.46
C GLU A 1184 -31.73 19.28 3.44
N ILE A 1185 -32.08 19.39 4.73
CA ILE A 1185 -31.88 18.34 5.74
C ILE A 1185 -32.81 17.14 5.47
N PHE A 1186 -34.12 17.35 5.31
CA PHE A 1186 -35.07 16.26 5.05
C PHE A 1186 -34.80 15.52 3.73
N ASP A 1187 -34.29 16.20 2.69
CA ASP A 1187 -33.84 15.55 1.44
C ASP A 1187 -32.70 14.54 1.68
N LYS A 1188 -31.77 14.83 2.61
CA LYS A 1188 -30.71 13.87 2.98
C LYS A 1188 -31.28 12.70 3.79
N ILE A 1189 -32.30 12.95 4.59
CA ILE A 1189 -32.99 11.90 5.37
C ILE A 1189 -33.75 10.96 4.43
N GLU A 1190 -34.47 11.45 3.41
CA GLU A 1190 -35.08 10.58 2.37
C GLU A 1190 -34.00 9.68 1.73
N SER A 1191 -32.88 10.28 1.30
CA SER A 1191 -31.78 9.57 0.65
C SER A 1191 -31.15 8.48 1.52
N ASP A 1192 -30.80 8.79 2.78
CA ASP A 1192 -30.19 7.81 3.69
C ASP A 1192 -31.21 6.74 4.13
N LEU A 1193 -32.49 7.09 4.32
CA LEU A 1193 -33.55 6.15 4.70
C LEU A 1193 -33.87 5.15 3.58
N ILE A 1194 -33.93 5.62 2.31
CA ILE A 1194 -33.96 4.75 1.13
C ILE A 1194 -32.74 3.82 1.11
N GLY A 1195 -31.53 4.39 1.22
CA GLY A 1195 -30.28 3.63 1.12
C GLY A 1195 -30.12 2.55 2.18
N ILE A 1196 -30.49 2.84 3.43
CA ILE A 1196 -30.42 1.90 4.55
C ILE A 1196 -31.55 0.87 4.49
N SER A 1197 -32.79 1.26 4.17
CA SER A 1197 -33.92 0.32 4.08
C SER A 1197 -33.70 -0.74 2.99
N ILE A 1198 -33.21 -0.32 1.82
CA ILE A 1198 -32.83 -1.23 0.73
C ILE A 1198 -31.69 -2.17 1.14
N LYS A 1199 -30.69 -1.66 1.89
CA LYS A 1199 -29.59 -2.49 2.40
C LYS A 1199 -30.13 -3.57 3.34
N SER A 1200 -30.96 -3.21 4.32
CA SER A 1200 -31.54 -4.16 5.28
C SER A 1200 -32.45 -5.20 4.60
N TYR A 1201 -33.26 -4.81 3.62
CA TYR A 1201 -34.09 -5.75 2.87
C TYR A 1201 -33.26 -6.75 2.04
N ARG A 1202 -32.15 -6.30 1.42
CA ARG A 1202 -31.19 -7.21 0.76
C ARG A 1202 -30.54 -8.17 1.74
N GLU A 1203 -30.14 -7.70 2.92
CA GLU A 1203 -29.53 -8.52 3.96
C GLU A 1203 -30.51 -9.58 4.51
N LEU A 1204 -31.79 -9.22 4.66
CA LEU A 1204 -32.88 -10.15 4.99
C LEU A 1204 -33.06 -11.22 3.91
N CYS A 1205 -33.19 -10.84 2.63
CA CYS A 1205 -33.30 -11.78 1.51
C CYS A 1205 -32.10 -12.72 1.42
N ILE A 1206 -30.87 -12.22 1.60
CA ILE A 1206 -29.65 -13.04 1.58
C ILE A 1206 -29.57 -13.99 2.79
N LYS A 1207 -30.08 -13.59 3.96
CA LYS A 1207 -30.19 -14.44 5.15
C LYS A 1207 -31.17 -15.60 4.91
N THR A 1208 -32.36 -15.31 4.37
CA THR A 1208 -33.37 -16.33 4.05
C THR A 1208 -32.90 -17.27 2.93
N TYR A 1209 -32.28 -16.74 1.87
CA TYR A 1209 -31.62 -17.53 0.82
C TYR A 1209 -30.61 -18.54 1.40
N LYS A 1210 -29.67 -18.09 2.24
CA LYS A 1210 -28.67 -18.98 2.87
C LYS A 1210 -29.31 -20.05 3.76
N SER A 1211 -30.38 -19.70 4.49
CA SER A 1211 -31.14 -20.65 5.30
C SER A 1211 -31.77 -21.75 4.42
N LYS A 1212 -32.50 -21.36 3.37
CA LYS A 1212 -33.14 -22.30 2.43
C LYS A 1212 -32.12 -23.16 1.67
N LEU A 1213 -31.00 -22.59 1.24
CA LEU A 1213 -29.95 -23.33 0.54
C LEU A 1213 -29.40 -24.49 1.40
N ASN A 1214 -29.17 -24.24 2.69
CA ASN A 1214 -28.77 -25.31 3.63
C ASN A 1214 -29.84 -26.41 3.70
N THR A 1215 -31.13 -26.06 3.80
CA THR A 1215 -32.24 -27.03 3.81
C THR A 1215 -32.33 -27.84 2.51
N VAL A 1216 -32.10 -27.22 1.35
CA VAL A 1216 -32.08 -27.92 0.05
C VAL A 1216 -30.90 -28.88 -0.06
N ILE A 1217 -29.70 -28.46 0.41
CA ILE A 1217 -28.50 -29.31 0.45
C ILE A 1217 -28.72 -30.48 1.42
N LEU A 1218 -29.28 -30.25 2.61
CA LEU A 1218 -29.60 -31.30 3.58
C LEU A 1218 -30.65 -32.28 3.03
N LYS A 1219 -31.67 -31.82 2.29
CA LYS A 1219 -32.62 -32.72 1.61
C LYS A 1219 -31.95 -33.55 0.51
N LYS A 1220 -31.03 -32.97 -0.28
CA LYS A 1220 -30.26 -33.75 -1.26
C LYS A 1220 -29.33 -34.78 -0.59
N LEU A 1221 -28.75 -34.46 0.57
CA LEU A 1221 -27.93 -35.37 1.39
C LEU A 1221 -28.73 -36.39 2.23
N PHE A 1222 -30.05 -36.37 2.16
CA PHE A 1222 -30.95 -37.37 2.78
C PHE A 1222 -31.69 -38.22 1.72
N LEU A 1223 -31.48 -37.90 0.44
CA LEU A 1223 -31.95 -38.65 -0.74
C LEU A 1223 -30.78 -39.33 -1.48
N LEU A 1224 -29.59 -39.33 -0.86
CA LEU A 1224 -28.33 -39.96 -1.27
C LEU A 1224 -27.83 -40.82 -0.10
#